data_AF-A0A7L3SJM9-F1
#
_entry.id   AF-A0A7L3SJM9-F1
#
_cell.length_a   1.000
_cell.length_b   1.000
_cell.length_c   1.000
_cell.angle_alpha   90.00
_cell.angle_beta   90.00
_cell.angle_gamma   90.00
#
_symmetry.space_group_name_H-M   'P 1'
#
loop_
_entity.id
_entity.type
_entity.pdbx_description
1 polymer ?
#
loop_
_entity_poly.entity_id
_entity_poly.type
_entity_poly.pdbx_seq_one_letter_code
_entity_poly.pdbx_strand_id
1 'polypeptide(L)'
;KDRDRDRDRDDRSKDRDRDRDRDRDRDRERDKEKDLRATSNSTYYAAAGLPTIKPAMIPHSINPFTNLPHTPRYYDILKKRLQLPVWEYKERFTDILIRHQSFVLVGETGSGKTTQIPQWCVDYMRSLPGPKRGVACTQPRRVAAMSVAQRVADEMDVMLGQEVGYSIRFEDCSSAKTILKYMTDGMLLREAMNDPLLERYGVIILDEAHERTLATDILMGVLKEVVRQRSDLKVIVMSATLDAGKFQIYFDNCPLLTIPGRTHPVEIFYTPEPERDYLEAAIRTVIQIHMCEEEEGDLLLFLTGQEEIDEACKRIKREIDDLGPEVGDIKIIPLYSTLPPQQQQRIFEPPPPKKQNGAIGRKVVVSTNIAETSLTIDGVVFVIDPGFAKQKVYNPRIRVESLLVTAISKASAQQRAGRAGRTRPGKCFRLYTEKAYKTEMQDNTYPEILRSNLGSVVLQLKKLGIDDLVHFDFMDPPAPETLMRALELLNYLAALNDDGDLTELGSMMAEFPLDPQLAKMVIASCDYNCSNEVLSITAMLSVPQCFVRPTEAKKAADEAKMRFAHIDGDHLTLLNVYHAFKQNHESVQWCYDNFINYRSLMSADNVRQQLSRIMDRFNLPRRSTDFTSRDYYINIRKALVTGYFMQVAHLERTGHYLTVKDNQVVQLHPSTVLDHKPEWVLYNEFVLTTKNYIRTCTDIKPEWLVKIAPQYYDMSNFPQCEAKRQLDRIIAKLQSKEYSQY
;
A
#
# COMPACT_ATOMS: atom_id res chain seq x y z
N LYS A 1 -43.40 47.31 -46.69
CA LYS A 1 -43.49 46.36 -45.56
C LYS A 1 -42.43 46.70 -44.50
N ASP A 2 -42.15 47.99 -44.29
CA ASP A 2 -41.06 48.47 -43.43
C ASP A 2 -41.58 49.27 -42.23
N ARG A 3 -42.79 48.94 -41.75
CA ARG A 3 -43.35 49.49 -40.50
C ARG A 3 -43.56 48.44 -39.40
N ASP A 4 -43.27 47.16 -39.69
CA ASP A 4 -43.48 46.06 -38.73
C ASP A 4 -42.19 45.57 -38.06
N ARG A 5 -41.00 46.06 -38.45
CA ARG A 5 -39.72 45.65 -37.81
C ARG A 5 -39.28 46.54 -36.64
N ASP A 6 -39.80 47.76 -36.54
CA ASP A 6 -39.44 48.67 -35.44
C ASP A 6 -40.32 48.48 -34.19
N ARG A 7 -41.51 47.87 -34.31
CA ARG A 7 -42.34 47.52 -33.14
C ARG A 7 -41.79 46.33 -32.35
N ASP A 8 -41.20 45.34 -33.02
CA ASP A 8 -40.65 44.14 -32.36
C ASP A 8 -39.33 44.40 -31.60
N ARG A 9 -38.63 45.51 -31.87
CA ARG A 9 -37.42 45.89 -31.12
C ARG A 9 -37.72 46.65 -29.84
N ASP A 10 -38.78 47.46 -29.82
CA ASP A 10 -39.18 48.22 -28.64
C ASP A 10 -39.89 47.37 -27.58
N ASP A 11 -40.61 46.32 -27.96
CA ASP A 11 -41.23 45.41 -26.97
C ASP A 11 -40.19 44.49 -26.31
N ARG A 12 -39.13 44.08 -27.03
CA ARG A 12 -38.05 43.27 -26.45
C ARG A 12 -37.11 44.05 -25.52
N SER A 13 -37.03 45.38 -25.64
CA SER A 13 -36.26 46.20 -24.70
C SER A 13 -37.05 46.43 -23.42
N LYS A 14 -38.36 46.66 -23.52
CA LYS A 14 -39.26 46.83 -22.35
C LYS A 14 -39.38 45.57 -21.50
N ASP A 15 -39.39 44.39 -22.09
CA ASP A 15 -39.43 43.14 -21.32
C ASP A 15 -38.10 42.85 -20.60
N ARG A 16 -36.96 43.23 -21.19
CA ARG A 16 -35.65 43.10 -20.52
C ARG A 16 -35.47 44.08 -19.36
N ASP A 17 -36.03 45.28 -19.45
CA ASP A 17 -35.98 46.24 -18.34
C ASP A 17 -36.96 45.86 -17.23
N ARG A 18 -38.13 45.27 -17.55
CA ARG A 18 -39.05 44.72 -16.55
C ARG A 18 -38.47 43.52 -15.78
N ASP A 19 -37.72 42.64 -16.44
CA ASP A 19 -37.08 41.51 -15.77
C ASP A 19 -35.90 41.96 -14.89
N ARG A 20 -35.16 43.00 -15.30
CA ARG A 20 -34.11 43.61 -14.46
C ARG A 20 -34.66 44.33 -13.23
N ASP A 21 -35.81 45.00 -13.35
CA ASP A 21 -36.45 45.64 -12.21
C ASP A 21 -37.06 44.60 -11.25
N ARG A 22 -37.59 43.48 -11.76
CA ARG A 22 -38.04 42.35 -10.92
C ARG A 22 -36.90 41.67 -10.15
N ASP A 23 -35.74 41.51 -10.77
CA ASP A 23 -34.57 40.94 -10.08
C ASP A 23 -33.99 41.92 -9.05
N ARG A 24 -34.01 43.23 -9.33
CA ARG A 24 -33.63 44.26 -8.33
C ARG A 24 -34.59 44.36 -7.16
N ASP A 25 -35.89 44.19 -7.39
CA ASP A 25 -36.88 44.18 -6.31
C ASP A 25 -36.80 42.89 -5.46
N ARG A 26 -36.45 41.74 -6.07
CA ARG A 26 -36.15 40.50 -5.32
C ARG A 26 -34.88 40.59 -4.48
N ASP A 27 -33.84 41.26 -4.98
CA ASP A 27 -32.61 41.49 -4.21
C ASP A 27 -32.85 42.50 -3.07
N ARG A 28 -33.70 43.53 -3.28
CA ARG A 28 -34.14 44.45 -2.22
C ARG A 28 -35.03 43.80 -1.17
N GLU A 29 -35.87 42.84 -1.54
CA GLU A 29 -36.64 42.05 -0.56
C GLU A 29 -35.75 41.09 0.23
N ARG A 30 -34.73 40.48 -0.39
CA ARG A 30 -33.73 39.66 0.31
C ARG A 30 -32.84 40.45 1.27
N ASP A 31 -32.48 41.68 0.90
CA ASP A 31 -31.70 42.55 1.78
C ASP A 31 -32.56 43.12 2.92
N LYS A 32 -33.86 43.39 2.69
CA LYS A 32 -34.81 43.71 3.78
C LYS A 32 -35.06 42.53 4.72
N GLU A 33 -35.09 41.30 4.22
CA GLU A 33 -35.19 40.09 5.06
C GLU A 33 -33.93 39.83 5.87
N LYS A 34 -32.75 40.21 5.35
CA LYS A 34 -31.48 40.18 6.10
C LYS A 34 -31.42 41.26 7.19
N ASP A 35 -31.89 42.47 6.91
CA ASP A 35 -31.93 43.57 7.89
C ASP A 35 -33.00 43.35 8.99
N LEU A 36 -34.13 42.72 8.67
CA LEU A 36 -35.15 42.34 9.65
C LEU A 36 -34.70 41.18 10.55
N ARG A 37 -33.85 40.26 10.05
CA ARG A 37 -33.20 39.23 10.90
C ARG A 37 -32.01 39.76 11.70
N ALA A 38 -31.37 40.85 11.26
CA ALA A 38 -30.30 41.50 12.01
C ALA A 38 -30.84 42.35 13.19
N THR A 39 -32.08 42.85 13.10
CA THR A 39 -32.69 43.70 14.13
C THR A 39 -33.52 42.96 15.19
N SER A 40 -33.83 41.66 15.01
CA SER A 40 -34.57 40.86 15.99
C SER A 40 -33.71 40.13 17.03
N ASN A 41 -32.38 40.27 16.99
CA ASN A 41 -31.46 39.59 17.93
C ASN A 41 -30.69 40.54 18.87
N SER A 42 -31.06 41.81 18.98
CA SER A 42 -30.30 42.81 19.77
C SER A 42 -30.95 43.29 21.07
N THR A 43 -31.78 42.50 21.73
CA THR A 43 -32.28 42.84 23.07
C THR A 43 -32.32 41.60 23.94
N TYR A 44 -31.21 41.31 24.62
CA TYR A 44 -31.14 40.66 25.94
C TYR A 44 -29.67 40.29 26.24
N TYR A 45 -28.75 41.24 26.37
CA TYR A 45 -27.50 41.05 27.15
C TYR A 45 -26.90 42.43 27.44
N ALA A 46 -27.41 43.08 28.46
CA ALA A 46 -26.68 44.13 29.18
C ALA A 46 -26.30 43.58 30.56
N ALA A 47 -25.03 43.75 30.91
CA ALA A 47 -24.43 43.56 32.23
C ALA A 47 -24.27 42.11 32.75
N ALA A 48 -23.21 41.42 32.31
CA ALA A 48 -22.40 40.55 33.17
C ALA A 48 -21.02 40.37 32.52
N GLY A 49 -19.96 40.44 33.34
CA GLY A 49 -18.57 40.61 32.92
C GLY A 49 -18.04 39.60 31.90
N LEU A 50 -16.98 40.02 31.20
CA LEU A 50 -16.10 39.20 30.37
C LEU A 50 -15.94 37.79 30.97
N PRO A 51 -16.20 36.70 30.21
CA PRO A 51 -15.84 35.38 30.67
C PRO A 51 -14.33 35.30 30.64
N THR A 52 -13.74 35.27 31.82
CA THR A 52 -12.41 34.73 32.04
C THR A 52 -12.35 33.37 31.36
N ILE A 53 -11.35 33.19 30.50
CA ILE A 53 -10.96 31.90 29.93
C ILE A 53 -10.81 30.96 31.13
N LYS A 54 -11.77 30.04 31.32
CA LYS A 54 -11.61 28.96 32.30
C LYS A 54 -10.33 28.22 31.91
N PRO A 55 -9.40 27.97 32.84
CA PRO A 55 -8.30 27.07 32.56
C PRO A 55 -8.93 25.74 32.13
N ALA A 56 -8.54 25.25 30.96
CA ALA A 56 -8.89 23.90 30.52
C ALA A 56 -8.66 22.93 31.69
N MET A 57 -9.64 22.08 31.96
CA MET A 57 -9.55 21.06 33.02
C MET A 57 -8.17 20.41 32.96
N ILE A 58 -7.40 20.54 34.04
CA ILE A 58 -6.12 19.86 34.21
C ILE A 58 -6.42 18.37 33.97
N PRO A 59 -5.80 17.71 32.97
CA PRO A 59 -6.00 16.30 32.76
C PRO A 59 -5.64 15.57 34.04
N HIS A 60 -6.42 14.55 34.41
CA HIS A 60 -6.20 13.73 35.59
C HIS A 60 -4.70 13.50 35.80
N SER A 61 -4.18 13.82 36.99
CA SER A 61 -2.76 13.65 37.30
C SER A 61 -2.29 12.19 37.22
N ILE A 62 -3.25 11.26 37.17
CA ILE A 62 -3.08 9.82 37.15
C ILE A 62 -3.46 9.28 35.76
N ASN A 63 -2.60 8.44 35.20
CA ASN A 63 -2.85 7.69 33.99
C ASN A 63 -3.96 6.65 34.26
N PRO A 64 -5.07 6.69 33.51
CA PRO A 64 -6.22 5.82 33.76
C PRO A 64 -6.00 4.33 33.45
N PHE A 65 -4.90 3.99 32.78
CA PHE A 65 -4.57 2.62 32.39
C PHE A 65 -3.60 1.97 33.36
N THR A 66 -2.63 2.74 33.85
CA THR A 66 -1.60 2.24 34.79
C THR A 66 -1.92 2.56 36.25
N ASN A 67 -2.87 3.46 36.51
CA ASN A 67 -3.17 4.03 37.83
C ASN A 67 -1.95 4.69 38.52
N LEU A 68 -0.95 5.08 37.73
CA LEU A 68 0.24 5.80 38.19
C LEU A 68 0.20 7.25 37.73
N PRO A 69 0.94 8.17 38.38
CA PRO A 69 1.10 9.53 37.88
C PRO A 69 1.66 9.54 36.46
N HIS A 70 1.16 10.46 35.63
CA HIS A 70 1.72 10.66 34.29
C HIS A 70 3.19 11.10 34.35
N THR A 71 3.99 10.63 33.40
CA THR A 71 5.41 10.98 33.30
C THR A 71 5.64 12.44 32.87
N PRO A 72 6.81 13.05 33.14
CA PRO A 72 7.14 14.39 32.62
C PRO A 72 7.05 14.47 31.09
N ARG A 73 7.51 13.40 30.41
CA ARG A 73 7.47 13.28 28.94
C ARG A 73 6.04 13.40 28.40
N TYR A 74 5.05 12.80 29.08
CA TYR A 74 3.65 12.93 28.71
C TYR A 74 3.21 14.40 28.68
N TYR A 75 3.51 15.18 29.72
CA TYR A 75 3.11 16.58 29.79
C TYR A 75 3.78 17.44 28.72
N ASP A 76 5.04 17.16 28.38
CA ASP A 76 5.75 17.87 27.31
C ASP A 76 5.13 17.60 25.93
N ILE A 77 4.72 16.35 25.67
CA ILE A 77 4.03 15.97 24.44
C ILE A 77 2.61 16.55 24.42
N LEU A 78 1.91 16.51 25.55
CA LEU A 78 0.56 17.06 25.72
C LEU A 78 0.51 18.55 25.36
N LYS A 79 1.46 19.35 25.83
CA LYS A 79 1.54 20.79 25.49
C LYS A 79 1.59 21.02 23.98
N LYS A 80 2.35 20.20 23.25
CA LYS A 80 2.48 20.30 21.78
C LYS A 80 1.23 19.81 21.08
N ARG A 81 0.63 18.68 21.51
CA ARG A 81 -0.53 18.10 20.82
C ARG A 81 -1.77 18.99 20.90
N LEU A 82 -1.97 19.70 22.01
CA LEU A 82 -3.09 20.64 22.19
C LEU A 82 -3.09 21.79 21.17
N GLN A 83 -1.96 22.06 20.52
CA GLN A 83 -1.82 23.10 19.49
C GLN A 83 -2.16 22.60 18.07
N LEU A 84 -2.41 21.30 17.90
CA LEU A 84 -2.75 20.71 16.60
C LEU A 84 -4.14 21.18 16.14
N PRO A 85 -4.35 21.42 14.83
CA PRO A 85 -5.61 21.93 14.29
C PRO A 85 -6.85 21.13 14.71
N VAL A 86 -6.73 19.81 14.82
CA VAL A 86 -7.85 18.95 15.23
C VAL A 86 -8.43 19.31 16.59
N TRP A 87 -7.63 19.80 17.54
CA TRP A 87 -8.07 20.05 18.93
C TRP A 87 -9.14 21.14 19.04
N GLU A 88 -9.13 22.13 18.15
CA GLU A 88 -10.19 23.16 18.07
C GLU A 88 -11.57 22.55 17.75
N TYR A 89 -11.58 21.36 17.15
CA TYR A 89 -12.80 20.69 16.68
C TYR A 89 -13.19 19.50 17.57
N LYS A 90 -12.54 19.29 18.72
CA LYS A 90 -12.79 18.13 19.59
C LYS A 90 -14.24 18.03 20.06
N GLU A 91 -14.86 19.14 20.45
CA GLU A 91 -16.25 19.15 20.90
C GLU A 91 -17.20 18.78 19.75
N ARG A 92 -17.04 19.43 18.58
CA ARG A 92 -17.83 19.14 17.38
C ARG A 92 -17.65 17.69 16.90
N PHE A 93 -16.44 17.15 16.96
CA PHE A 93 -16.16 15.74 16.69
C PHE A 93 -16.95 14.83 17.63
N THR A 94 -16.91 15.12 18.93
CA THR A 94 -17.58 14.33 19.97
C THR A 94 -19.10 14.33 19.76
N ASP A 95 -19.68 15.49 19.44
CA ASP A 95 -21.10 15.62 19.13
C ASP A 95 -21.52 14.75 17.94
N ILE A 96 -20.72 14.74 16.87
CA ILE A 96 -20.98 13.91 15.68
C ILE A 96 -20.84 12.42 16.03
N LEU A 97 -19.78 12.04 16.74
CA LEU A 97 -19.52 10.65 17.13
C LEU A 97 -20.66 10.05 17.95
N ILE A 98 -21.22 10.82 18.88
CA ILE A 98 -22.33 10.36 19.73
C ILE A 98 -23.61 10.19 18.89
N ARG A 99 -23.92 11.14 18.00
CA ARG A 99 -25.20 11.21 17.28
C ARG A 99 -25.28 10.35 16.02
N HIS A 100 -24.14 10.06 15.40
CA HIS A 100 -24.09 9.37 14.11
C HIS A 100 -23.31 8.06 14.20
N GLN A 101 -23.72 7.07 13.42
CA GLN A 101 -23.05 5.78 13.37
C GLN A 101 -21.80 5.83 12.48
N SER A 102 -21.92 6.51 11.33
CA SER A 102 -20.83 6.73 10.39
C SER A 102 -20.68 8.20 10.06
N PHE A 103 -19.46 8.67 9.83
CA PHE A 103 -19.19 10.01 9.31
C PHE A 103 -17.80 10.10 8.67
N VAL A 104 -17.61 11.12 7.84
CA VAL A 104 -16.34 11.42 7.16
C VAL A 104 -15.63 12.56 7.89
N LEU A 105 -14.32 12.42 8.07
CA LEU A 105 -13.45 13.46 8.61
C LEU A 105 -12.37 13.79 7.59
N VAL A 106 -12.35 15.05 7.16
CA VAL A 106 -11.34 15.55 6.24
C VAL A 106 -10.46 16.55 6.95
N GLY A 107 -9.16 16.41 6.78
CA GLY A 107 -8.22 17.41 7.25
C GLY A 107 -6.87 17.17 6.62
N GLU A 108 -6.12 18.23 6.40
CA GLU A 108 -4.81 18.12 5.76
C GLU A 108 -3.85 17.22 6.56
N THR A 109 -2.84 16.72 5.88
CA THR A 109 -1.81 15.90 6.50
C THR A 109 -1.02 16.74 7.52
N GLY A 110 -0.79 16.20 8.73
CA GLY A 110 -0.20 16.97 9.84
C GLY A 110 -1.21 17.68 10.76
N SER A 111 -2.51 17.70 10.42
CA SER A 111 -3.55 18.28 11.30
C SER A 111 -3.78 17.53 12.62
N GLY A 112 -3.26 16.30 12.75
CA GLY A 112 -3.39 15.46 13.95
C GLY A 112 -4.44 14.35 13.86
N LYS A 113 -5.02 14.08 12.69
CA LYS A 113 -6.08 13.06 12.51
C LYS A 113 -5.68 11.69 13.08
N THR A 114 -4.62 11.11 12.54
CA THR A 114 -4.19 9.74 12.86
C THR A 114 -3.76 9.56 14.32
N THR A 115 -3.20 10.60 14.96
CA THR A 115 -2.75 10.50 16.34
C THR A 115 -3.85 10.82 17.36
N GLN A 116 -4.65 11.87 17.14
CA GLN A 116 -5.59 12.37 18.15
C GLN A 116 -6.98 11.72 18.06
N ILE A 117 -7.50 11.48 16.85
CA ILE A 117 -8.87 10.96 16.67
C ILE A 117 -9.04 9.58 17.32
N PRO A 118 -8.13 8.61 17.14
CA PRO A 118 -8.28 7.31 17.80
C PRO A 118 -8.22 7.40 19.33
N GLN A 119 -7.44 8.33 19.90
CA GLN A 119 -7.40 8.55 21.35
C GLN A 119 -8.75 9.06 21.88
N TRP A 120 -9.41 9.97 21.16
CA TRP A 120 -10.75 10.43 21.54
C TRP A 120 -11.81 9.33 21.40
N CYS A 121 -11.64 8.44 20.42
CA CYS A 121 -12.49 7.25 20.30
C CYS A 121 -12.28 6.28 21.46
N VAL A 122 -11.04 6.15 21.97
CA VAL A 122 -10.76 5.38 23.19
C VAL A 122 -11.46 6.00 24.41
N ASP A 123 -11.40 7.33 24.56
CA ASP A 123 -12.10 8.03 25.63
C ASP A 123 -13.63 7.81 25.55
N TYR A 124 -14.19 7.85 24.35
CA TYR A 124 -15.60 7.49 24.11
C TYR A 124 -15.90 6.03 24.48
N MET A 125 -15.10 5.08 24.02
CA MET A 125 -15.31 3.66 24.36
C MET A 125 -15.22 3.38 25.86
N ARG A 126 -14.42 4.14 26.60
CA ARG A 126 -14.33 4.04 28.06
C ARG A 126 -15.52 4.64 28.81
N SER A 127 -16.25 5.58 28.20
CA SER A 127 -17.43 6.18 28.81
C SER A 127 -18.69 5.31 28.64
N LEU A 128 -18.68 4.38 27.69
CA LEU A 128 -19.78 3.45 27.47
C LEU A 128 -19.85 2.39 28.58
N PRO A 129 -21.07 1.99 29.01
CA PRO A 129 -21.26 0.88 29.93
C PRO A 129 -21.06 -0.46 29.21
N GLY A 130 -20.69 -1.50 29.97
CA GLY A 130 -20.61 -2.88 29.46
C GLY A 130 -19.18 -3.37 29.13
N PRO A 131 -19.05 -4.46 28.36
CA PRO A 131 -17.75 -5.05 28.04
C PRO A 131 -16.94 -4.08 27.18
N LYS A 132 -15.69 -3.82 27.59
CA LYS A 132 -14.81 -2.89 26.88
C LYS A 132 -14.40 -3.47 25.53
N ARG A 133 -14.77 -2.79 24.46
CA ARG A 133 -14.32 -3.08 23.08
C ARG A 133 -13.18 -2.12 22.69
N GLY A 134 -12.37 -2.53 21.72
CA GLY A 134 -11.25 -1.75 21.23
C GLY A 134 -11.63 -0.74 20.14
N VAL A 135 -10.64 0.05 19.75
CA VAL A 135 -10.63 0.95 18.59
C VAL A 135 -9.62 0.39 17.57
N ALA A 136 -10.07 0.15 16.34
CA ALA A 136 -9.19 -0.16 15.22
C ALA A 136 -8.96 1.10 14.39
N CYS A 137 -7.70 1.37 14.03
CA CYS A 137 -7.35 2.42 13.08
C CYS A 137 -6.51 1.81 11.96
N THR A 138 -7.07 1.75 10.74
CA THR A 138 -6.36 1.18 9.60
C THR A 138 -5.36 2.19 9.03
N GLN A 139 -4.25 1.70 8.51
CA GLN A 139 -3.26 2.46 7.76
C GLN A 139 -2.90 1.68 6.49
N PRO A 140 -2.92 2.29 5.30
CA PRO A 140 -2.50 1.61 4.06
C PRO A 140 -1.05 1.07 4.11
N ARG A 141 -0.18 1.74 4.87
CA ARG A 141 1.26 1.48 4.91
C ARG A 141 1.69 0.87 6.23
N ARG A 142 2.47 -0.23 6.15
CA ARG A 142 3.05 -0.92 7.33
C ARG A 142 3.83 0.03 8.25
N VAL A 143 4.70 0.85 7.66
CA VAL A 143 5.56 1.80 8.40
C VAL A 143 4.74 2.83 9.17
N ALA A 144 3.65 3.30 8.57
CA ALA A 144 2.74 4.24 9.21
C ALA A 144 2.07 3.60 10.43
N ALA A 145 1.51 2.40 10.29
CA ALA A 145 0.89 1.66 11.41
C ALA A 145 1.85 1.48 12.60
N MET A 146 3.08 1.04 12.34
CA MET A 146 4.08 0.80 13.39
C MET A 146 4.51 2.12 14.07
N SER A 147 4.86 3.12 13.27
CA SER A 147 5.42 4.38 13.76
C SER A 147 4.37 5.20 14.50
N VAL A 148 3.12 5.22 14.03
CA VAL A 148 2.04 5.91 14.71
C VAL A 148 1.60 5.19 15.99
N ALA A 149 1.60 3.85 16.01
CA ALA A 149 1.35 3.09 17.22
C ALA A 149 2.39 3.41 18.31
N GLN A 150 3.68 3.43 17.96
CA GLN A 150 4.74 3.83 18.91
C GLN A 150 4.54 5.27 19.39
N ARG A 151 4.26 6.20 18.46
CA ARG A 151 4.01 7.60 18.81
C ARG A 151 2.82 7.77 19.75
N VAL A 152 1.73 7.04 19.50
CA VAL A 152 0.50 7.15 20.31
C VAL A 152 0.64 6.41 21.64
N ALA A 153 1.43 5.34 21.71
CA ALA A 153 1.84 4.74 22.99
C ALA A 153 2.58 5.77 23.86
N ASP A 154 3.51 6.54 23.27
CA ASP A 154 4.19 7.63 23.96
C ASP A 154 3.23 8.76 24.37
N GLU A 155 2.25 9.11 23.52
CA GLU A 155 1.24 10.14 23.82
C GLU A 155 0.23 9.73 24.90
N MET A 156 -0.04 8.44 25.03
CA MET A 156 -0.92 7.87 26.06
C MET A 156 -0.14 7.44 27.32
N ASP A 157 1.18 7.59 27.31
CA ASP A 157 2.08 7.24 28.42
C ASP A 157 1.96 5.75 28.82
N VAL A 158 1.93 4.87 27.81
CA VAL A 158 1.80 3.41 27.93
C VAL A 158 2.89 2.70 27.13
N MET A 159 3.11 1.41 27.40
CA MET A 159 4.06 0.61 26.62
C MET A 159 3.43 0.10 25.33
N LEU A 160 4.16 0.21 24.21
CA LEU A 160 3.75 -0.37 22.94
C LEU A 160 3.55 -1.89 23.07
N GLY A 161 2.45 -2.40 22.51
CA GLY A 161 2.02 -3.79 22.61
C GLY A 161 1.13 -4.10 23.83
N GLN A 162 0.99 -3.17 24.77
CA GLN A 162 0.04 -3.26 25.88
C GLN A 162 -1.29 -2.60 25.49
N GLU A 163 -1.61 -1.41 26.00
CA GLU A 163 -2.86 -0.70 25.72
C GLU A 163 -2.95 -0.16 24.28
N VAL A 164 -1.82 0.28 23.73
CA VAL A 164 -1.66 0.67 22.33
C VAL A 164 -0.78 -0.36 21.64
N GLY A 165 -1.22 -0.89 20.50
CA GLY A 165 -0.49 -1.89 19.74
C GLY A 165 -0.63 -1.70 18.23
N TYR A 166 0.04 -2.55 17.47
CA TYR A 166 -0.18 -2.64 16.03
C TYR A 166 -0.27 -4.07 15.51
N SER A 167 -0.89 -4.25 14.35
CA SER A 167 -0.96 -5.54 13.66
C SER A 167 -0.76 -5.36 12.15
N ILE A 168 0.28 -5.98 11.60
CA ILE A 168 0.60 -5.96 10.18
C ILE A 168 0.81 -7.39 9.69
N ARG A 169 0.82 -7.60 8.37
CA ARG A 169 1.06 -8.94 7.81
C ARG A 169 2.41 -9.46 8.31
N PHE A 170 2.34 -10.62 8.95
CA PHE A 170 3.44 -11.33 9.57
C PHE A 170 4.05 -10.72 10.84
N GLU A 171 3.42 -9.74 11.48
CA GLU A 171 3.91 -9.15 12.73
C GLU A 171 2.75 -8.58 13.55
N ASP A 172 2.53 -9.11 14.75
CA ASP A 172 1.48 -8.68 15.66
C ASP A 172 2.10 -8.24 17.00
N CYS A 173 2.01 -6.95 17.28
CA CYS A 173 2.48 -6.32 18.50
C CYS A 173 1.26 -5.84 19.30
N SER A 174 0.51 -6.79 19.83
CA SER A 174 -0.67 -6.55 20.66
C SER A 174 -0.78 -7.60 21.78
N SER A 175 -1.64 -7.34 22.75
CA SER A 175 -1.90 -8.22 23.89
C SER A 175 -3.37 -8.15 24.31
N ALA A 176 -3.76 -8.93 25.32
CA ALA A 176 -5.11 -8.87 25.89
C ALA A 176 -5.48 -7.50 26.47
N LYS A 177 -4.51 -6.61 26.74
CA LYS A 177 -4.73 -5.24 27.22
C LYS A 177 -4.97 -4.24 26.09
N THR A 178 -4.75 -4.63 24.83
CA THR A 178 -4.81 -3.71 23.70
C THR A 178 -6.22 -3.20 23.47
N ILE A 179 -6.39 -1.89 23.63
CA ILE A 179 -7.66 -1.17 23.42
C ILE A 179 -7.60 -0.26 22.20
N LEU A 180 -6.40 0.13 21.75
CA LEU A 180 -6.19 0.87 20.52
C LEU A 180 -5.19 0.11 19.66
N LYS A 181 -5.63 -0.34 18.49
CA LYS A 181 -4.80 -1.10 17.57
C LYS A 181 -4.71 -0.39 16.24
N TYR A 182 -3.49 -0.01 15.86
CA TYR A 182 -3.20 0.43 14.49
C TYR A 182 -2.90 -0.78 13.63
N MET A 183 -3.48 -0.89 12.46
CA MET A 183 -3.24 -2.07 11.63
C MET A 183 -3.29 -1.75 10.16
N THR A 184 -2.71 -2.60 9.32
CA THR A 184 -2.97 -2.46 7.89
C THR A 184 -4.43 -2.79 7.60
N ASP A 185 -5.03 -2.08 6.66
CA ASP A 185 -6.34 -2.40 6.07
C ASP A 185 -6.50 -3.91 5.76
N GLY A 186 -5.52 -4.53 5.11
CA GLY A 186 -5.55 -5.97 4.83
C GLY A 186 -5.51 -6.88 6.07
N MET A 187 -5.05 -6.40 7.24
CA MET A 187 -5.13 -7.17 8.49
C MET A 187 -6.52 -7.08 9.10
N LEU A 188 -7.18 -5.91 9.04
CA LEU A 188 -8.56 -5.80 9.52
C LEU A 188 -9.51 -6.63 8.66
N LEU A 189 -9.30 -6.64 7.34
CA LEU A 189 -10.07 -7.50 6.43
C LEU A 189 -9.89 -8.99 6.76
N ARG A 190 -8.67 -9.41 7.12
CA ARG A 190 -8.40 -10.78 7.57
C ARG A 190 -9.08 -11.11 8.91
N GLU A 191 -9.11 -10.17 9.84
CA GLU A 191 -9.86 -10.36 11.08
C GLU A 191 -11.36 -10.52 10.80
N ALA A 192 -11.91 -9.78 9.85
CA ALA A 192 -13.30 -9.92 9.42
C ALA A 192 -13.63 -11.33 8.90
N MET A 193 -12.68 -12.04 8.30
CA MET A 193 -12.89 -13.42 7.82
C MET A 193 -13.18 -14.42 8.95
N ASN A 194 -12.70 -14.13 10.16
CA ASN A 194 -12.92 -14.96 11.35
C ASN A 194 -13.96 -14.36 12.31
N ASP A 195 -14.17 -13.04 12.25
CA ASP A 195 -15.13 -12.27 13.03
C ASP A 195 -15.88 -11.31 12.08
N PRO A 196 -16.90 -11.79 11.34
CA PRO A 196 -17.57 -11.02 10.27
C PRO A 196 -18.20 -9.71 10.74
N LEU A 197 -18.62 -9.66 12.02
CA LEU A 197 -19.20 -8.47 12.62
C LEU A 197 -18.17 -7.60 13.34
N LEU A 198 -16.89 -8.00 13.36
CA LEU A 198 -15.78 -7.29 14.00
C LEU A 198 -16.10 -6.91 15.45
N GLU A 199 -16.66 -7.86 16.21
CA GLU A 199 -17.20 -7.67 17.57
C GLU A 199 -16.16 -7.20 18.59
N ARG A 200 -14.88 -7.43 18.31
CA ARG A 200 -13.76 -6.90 19.11
C ARG A 200 -13.72 -5.39 19.18
N TYR A 201 -14.31 -4.69 18.20
CA TYR A 201 -14.22 -3.25 18.05
C TYR A 201 -15.58 -2.56 18.27
N GLY A 202 -15.53 -1.43 18.97
CA GLY A 202 -16.66 -0.49 19.09
C GLY A 202 -16.52 0.70 18.14
N VAL A 203 -15.28 1.04 17.74
CA VAL A 203 -15.00 2.05 16.72
C VAL A 203 -13.99 1.52 15.73
N ILE A 204 -14.28 1.68 14.44
CA ILE A 204 -13.36 1.38 13.34
C ILE A 204 -13.10 2.66 12.56
N ILE A 205 -11.82 2.97 12.37
CA ILE A 205 -11.36 4.15 11.66
C ILE A 205 -10.63 3.71 10.41
N LEU A 206 -11.18 4.06 9.25
CA LEU A 206 -10.53 3.90 7.95
C LEU A 206 -9.72 5.17 7.65
N ASP A 207 -8.44 5.18 8.02
CA ASP A 207 -7.58 6.33 7.78
C ASP A 207 -6.91 6.29 6.39
N GLU A 208 -6.52 7.47 5.91
CA GLU A 208 -5.90 7.69 4.60
C GLU A 208 -6.74 7.06 3.44
N ALA A 209 -8.07 7.10 3.56
CA ALA A 209 -9.00 6.45 2.61
C ALA A 209 -8.87 6.97 1.15
N HIS A 210 -8.25 8.14 0.97
CA HIS A 210 -7.92 8.69 -0.35
C HIS A 210 -6.83 7.91 -1.10
N GLU A 211 -6.05 7.06 -0.43
CA GLU A 211 -5.12 6.16 -1.14
C GLU A 211 -5.87 5.11 -1.97
N ARG A 212 -7.15 4.84 -1.65
CA ARG A 212 -8.03 3.92 -2.40
C ARG A 212 -7.34 2.58 -2.71
N THR A 213 -6.71 2.01 -1.68
CA THR A 213 -6.10 0.68 -1.75
C THR A 213 -7.16 -0.38 -1.93
N LEU A 214 -6.75 -1.53 -2.44
CA LEU A 214 -7.66 -2.64 -2.66
C LEU A 214 -8.38 -3.06 -1.37
N ALA A 215 -7.65 -3.22 -0.27
CA ALA A 215 -8.23 -3.64 1.00
C ALA A 215 -9.14 -2.57 1.64
N THR A 216 -8.83 -1.28 1.49
CA THR A 216 -9.68 -0.19 1.99
C THR A 216 -11.04 -0.19 1.28
N ASP A 217 -11.05 -0.35 -0.04
CA ASP A 217 -12.30 -0.38 -0.82
C ASP A 217 -13.19 -1.55 -0.43
N ILE A 218 -12.60 -2.74 -0.20
CA ILE A 218 -13.34 -3.91 0.28
C ILE A 218 -13.86 -3.71 1.70
N LEU A 219 -13.03 -3.16 2.59
CA LEU A 219 -13.46 -2.85 3.95
C LEU A 219 -14.62 -1.85 4.00
N MET A 220 -14.64 -0.86 3.10
CA MET A 220 -15.77 0.08 3.03
C MET A 220 -17.08 -0.64 2.75
N GLY A 221 -17.11 -1.56 1.78
CA GLY A 221 -18.31 -2.35 1.47
C GLY A 221 -18.69 -3.32 2.59
N VAL A 222 -17.71 -4.02 3.18
CA VAL A 222 -17.96 -4.91 4.32
C VAL A 222 -18.51 -4.13 5.51
N LEU A 223 -17.89 -3.01 5.89
CA LEU A 223 -18.33 -2.20 7.02
C LEU A 223 -19.71 -1.57 6.79
N LYS A 224 -20.04 -1.18 5.55
CA LYS A 224 -21.37 -0.67 5.21
C LYS A 224 -22.46 -1.71 5.45
N GLU A 225 -22.16 -2.99 5.25
CA GLU A 225 -23.08 -4.07 5.59
C GLU A 225 -23.09 -4.35 7.11
N VAL A 226 -21.92 -4.36 7.76
CA VAL A 226 -21.82 -4.58 9.22
C VAL A 226 -22.59 -3.52 10.00
N VAL A 227 -22.54 -2.24 9.61
CA VAL A 227 -23.27 -1.17 10.33
C VAL A 227 -24.79 -1.33 10.25
N ARG A 228 -25.33 -1.98 9.21
CA ARG A 228 -26.76 -2.32 9.15
C ARG A 228 -27.16 -3.36 10.19
N GLN A 229 -26.23 -4.24 10.54
CA GLN A 229 -26.45 -5.33 11.50
C GLN A 229 -26.04 -4.95 12.94
N ARG A 230 -25.07 -4.02 13.09
CA ARG A 230 -24.52 -3.56 14.37
C ARG A 230 -24.69 -2.05 14.58
N SER A 231 -25.80 -1.65 15.19
CA SER A 231 -26.08 -0.25 15.53
C SER A 231 -25.10 0.37 16.55
N ASP A 232 -24.39 -0.47 17.31
CA ASP A 232 -23.43 -0.05 18.34
C ASP A 232 -22.06 0.32 17.78
N LEU A 233 -21.71 -0.19 16.58
CA LEU A 233 -20.43 0.07 15.93
C LEU A 233 -20.39 1.48 15.36
N LYS A 234 -19.30 2.20 15.60
CA LYS A 234 -19.01 3.49 14.96
C LYS A 234 -17.97 3.33 13.84
N VAL A 235 -18.20 3.96 12.69
CA VAL A 235 -17.27 3.96 11.54
C VAL A 235 -16.85 5.38 11.19
N ILE A 236 -15.55 5.63 11.16
CA ILE A 236 -14.99 6.95 10.80
C ILE A 236 -14.12 6.79 9.57
N VAL A 237 -14.43 7.51 8.49
CA VAL A 237 -13.58 7.54 7.29
C VAL A 237 -12.76 8.81 7.31
N MET A 238 -11.44 8.70 7.41
CA MET A 238 -10.54 9.85 7.44
C MET A 238 -9.80 10.01 6.11
N SER A 239 -9.74 11.25 5.62
CA SER A 239 -9.08 11.58 4.36
C SER A 239 -8.34 12.92 4.44
N ALA A 240 -7.33 13.11 3.58
CA ALA A 240 -6.60 14.34 3.42
C ALA A 240 -7.07 15.19 2.22
N THR A 241 -7.88 14.64 1.32
CA THR A 241 -8.26 15.28 0.05
C THR A 241 -9.75 15.63 -0.01
N LEU A 242 -10.08 16.55 -0.91
CA LEU A 242 -11.41 17.13 -1.12
C LEU A 242 -12.44 16.20 -1.80
N ASP A 243 -12.09 14.95 -2.16
CA ASP A 243 -13.07 13.96 -2.70
C ASP A 243 -13.99 13.39 -1.60
N ALA A 244 -14.21 14.17 -0.54
CA ALA A 244 -15.02 13.87 0.63
C ALA A 244 -16.47 13.56 0.26
N GLY A 245 -16.99 14.23 -0.77
CA GLY A 245 -18.37 14.08 -1.22
C GLY A 245 -18.69 12.65 -1.63
N LYS A 246 -17.76 11.95 -2.31
CA LYS A 246 -17.96 10.54 -2.67
C LYS A 246 -18.09 9.64 -1.46
N PHE A 247 -17.24 9.83 -0.45
CA PHE A 247 -17.30 9.03 0.78
C PHE A 247 -18.59 9.29 1.56
N GLN A 248 -19.07 10.54 1.61
CA GLN A 248 -20.34 10.86 2.25
C GLN A 248 -21.52 10.17 1.54
N ILE A 249 -21.59 10.30 0.22
CA ILE A 249 -22.66 9.69 -0.59
C ILE A 249 -22.63 8.18 -0.43
N TYR A 250 -21.44 7.57 -0.47
CA TYR A 250 -21.27 6.13 -0.33
C TYR A 250 -21.75 5.60 1.03
N PHE A 251 -21.49 6.32 2.12
CA PHE A 251 -22.03 6.01 3.46
C PHE A 251 -23.35 6.73 3.72
N ASP A 252 -24.29 6.64 2.77
CA ASP A 252 -25.69 7.09 2.88
C ASP A 252 -25.86 8.56 3.30
N ASN A 253 -25.07 9.45 2.69
CA ASN A 253 -25.02 10.90 2.95
C ASN A 253 -24.67 11.24 4.42
N CYS A 254 -23.71 10.53 4.98
CA CYS A 254 -23.26 10.77 6.35
C CYS A 254 -22.64 12.17 6.56
N PRO A 255 -22.55 12.65 7.82
CA PRO A 255 -21.96 13.95 8.13
C PRO A 255 -20.49 14.07 7.71
N LEU A 256 -20.07 15.30 7.43
CA LEU A 256 -18.67 15.66 7.17
C LEU A 256 -18.16 16.63 8.23
N LEU A 257 -17.02 16.29 8.82
CA LEU A 257 -16.22 17.19 9.62
C LEU A 257 -14.98 17.61 8.82
N THR A 258 -14.91 18.87 8.40
CA THR A 258 -13.74 19.43 7.75
C THR A 258 -12.89 20.21 8.74
N ILE A 259 -11.62 19.84 8.85
CA ILE A 259 -10.62 20.49 9.68
C ILE A 259 -9.71 21.29 8.75
N PRO A 260 -9.78 22.63 8.79
CA PRO A 260 -8.91 23.45 7.97
C PRO A 260 -7.45 23.20 8.34
N GLY A 261 -6.60 23.11 7.33
CA GLY A 261 -5.17 23.00 7.53
C GLY A 261 -4.57 24.28 8.09
N ARG A 262 -3.43 24.13 8.78
CA ARG A 262 -2.49 25.22 9.07
C ARG A 262 -1.23 25.00 8.23
N THR A 263 -1.36 24.87 6.92
CA THR A 263 -0.19 24.87 6.03
C THR A 263 0.30 26.29 5.83
N HIS A 264 1.60 26.47 6.01
CA HIS A 264 2.29 27.65 5.52
C HIS A 264 2.29 27.64 3.99
N PRO A 265 2.37 28.82 3.34
CA PRO A 265 2.39 28.91 1.89
C PRO A 265 3.56 28.12 1.30
N VAL A 266 3.31 27.43 0.19
CA VAL A 266 4.32 26.70 -0.59
C VAL A 266 4.42 27.31 -1.98
N GLU A 267 5.59 27.84 -2.32
CA GLU A 267 5.87 28.34 -3.67
C GLU A 267 6.12 27.17 -4.61
N ILE A 268 5.47 27.17 -5.77
CA ILE A 268 5.59 26.09 -6.77
C ILE A 268 6.42 26.59 -7.95
N PHE A 269 7.52 25.91 -8.23
CA PHE A 269 8.38 26.14 -9.37
C PHE A 269 8.20 25.00 -10.38
N TYR A 270 8.11 25.33 -11.67
CA TYR A 270 8.04 24.38 -12.77
C TYR A 270 9.27 24.52 -13.66
N THR A 271 9.72 23.44 -14.29
CA THR A 271 10.72 23.55 -15.34
C THR A 271 10.11 24.20 -16.59
N PRO A 272 10.88 25.01 -17.34
CA PRO A 272 10.39 25.65 -18.56
C PRO A 272 10.16 24.62 -19.69
N GLU A 273 10.98 23.57 -19.73
CA GLU A 273 10.92 22.50 -20.72
C GLU A 273 10.85 21.12 -20.04
N PRO A 274 10.31 20.08 -20.72
CA PRO A 274 10.30 18.71 -20.19
C PRO A 274 11.72 18.14 -20.04
N GLU A 275 12.01 17.56 -18.88
CA GLU A 275 13.29 16.91 -18.60
C GLU A 275 13.28 15.45 -19.08
N ARG A 276 14.25 15.06 -19.91
CA ARG A 276 14.36 13.68 -20.43
C ARG A 276 14.88 12.70 -19.37
N ASP A 277 15.85 13.14 -18.58
CA ASP A 277 16.42 12.39 -17.47
C ASP A 277 16.07 13.11 -16.18
N TYR A 278 14.94 12.72 -15.60
CA TYR A 278 14.45 13.36 -14.38
C TYR A 278 15.31 13.01 -13.16
N LEU A 279 16.11 11.93 -13.20
CA LEU A 279 17.02 11.55 -12.12
C LEU A 279 18.20 12.52 -12.08
N GLU A 280 18.78 12.82 -13.25
CA GLU A 280 19.83 13.83 -13.39
C GLU A 280 19.32 15.21 -12.96
N ALA A 281 18.15 15.62 -13.46
CA ALA A 281 17.54 16.89 -13.09
C ALA A 281 17.30 16.99 -11.58
N ALA A 282 16.84 15.91 -10.94
CA ALA A 282 16.63 15.86 -9.50
C ALA A 282 17.92 16.03 -8.68
N ILE A 283 19.00 15.34 -9.05
CA ILE A 283 20.30 15.44 -8.39
C ILE A 283 20.85 16.87 -8.52
N ARG A 284 20.79 17.43 -9.74
CA ARG A 284 21.18 18.81 -10.01
C ARG A 284 20.38 19.81 -9.16
N THR A 285 19.07 19.65 -9.06
CA THR A 285 18.21 20.52 -8.23
C THR A 285 18.55 20.40 -6.74
N VAL A 286 18.84 19.21 -6.22
CA VAL A 286 19.30 19.02 -4.83
C VAL A 286 20.57 19.83 -4.55
N ILE A 287 21.55 19.76 -5.45
CA ILE A 287 22.83 20.45 -5.31
C ILE A 287 22.64 21.97 -5.42
N GLN A 288 21.82 22.43 -6.37
CA GLN A 288 21.50 23.85 -6.52
C GLN A 288 20.83 24.42 -5.26
N ILE A 289 19.85 23.72 -4.69
CA ILE A 289 19.20 24.14 -3.44
C ILE A 289 20.23 24.19 -2.30
N HIS A 290 21.10 23.18 -2.19
CA HIS A 290 22.11 23.13 -1.14
C HIS A 290 23.10 24.31 -1.20
N MET A 291 23.45 24.75 -2.42
CA MET A 291 24.46 25.79 -2.66
C MET A 291 23.90 27.20 -2.72
N CYS A 292 22.69 27.39 -3.25
CA CYS A 292 22.17 28.71 -3.60
C CYS A 292 21.09 29.23 -2.65
N GLU A 293 20.38 28.36 -1.93
CA GLU A 293 19.34 28.81 -1.00
C GLU A 293 19.97 29.27 0.32
N GLU A 294 19.73 30.54 0.67
CA GLU A 294 20.24 31.15 1.91
C GLU A 294 19.43 30.72 3.16
N GLU A 295 18.20 30.24 2.97
CA GLU A 295 17.34 29.81 4.07
C GLU A 295 17.65 28.38 4.52
N GLU A 296 17.74 28.17 5.83
CA GLU A 296 17.84 26.84 6.41
C GLU A 296 16.61 25.99 6.05
N GLY A 297 16.80 24.68 5.88
CA GLY A 297 15.71 23.76 5.61
C GLY A 297 16.19 22.45 5.00
N ASP A 298 15.49 21.38 5.34
CA ASP A 298 15.75 20.04 4.83
C ASP A 298 15.06 19.84 3.48
N LEU A 299 15.62 18.92 2.69
CA LEU A 299 15.13 18.57 1.38
C LEU A 299 14.42 17.22 1.41
N LEU A 300 13.32 17.11 0.67
CA LEU A 300 12.63 15.85 0.39
C LEU A 300 12.55 15.65 -1.12
N LEU A 301 13.25 14.64 -1.62
CA LEU A 301 13.27 14.26 -3.03
C LEU A 301 12.42 12.99 -3.23
N PHE A 302 11.44 13.05 -4.14
CA PHE A 302 10.65 11.88 -4.54
C PHE A 302 11.28 11.14 -5.72
N LEU A 303 11.50 9.84 -5.59
CA LEU A 303 11.94 8.92 -6.65
C LEU A 303 11.10 7.66 -6.65
N THR A 304 11.29 6.77 -7.62
CA THR A 304 10.30 5.72 -7.91
C THR A 304 10.60 4.37 -7.26
N GLY A 305 11.84 4.10 -6.86
CA GLY A 305 12.20 2.82 -6.23
C GLY A 305 13.60 2.77 -5.65
N GLN A 306 13.91 1.64 -5.00
CA GLN A 306 15.14 1.42 -4.26
C GLN A 306 16.42 1.65 -5.09
N GLU A 307 16.55 1.02 -6.26
CA GLU A 307 17.78 1.11 -7.08
C GLU A 307 18.11 2.55 -7.47
N GLU A 308 17.09 3.30 -7.86
CA GLU A 308 17.19 4.72 -8.24
C GLU A 308 17.55 5.60 -7.04
N ILE A 309 16.95 5.33 -5.88
CA ILE A 309 17.23 6.06 -4.62
C ILE A 309 18.66 5.80 -4.16
N ASP A 310 19.12 4.56 -4.17
CA ASP A 310 20.47 4.20 -3.73
C ASP A 310 21.52 4.81 -4.67
N GLU A 311 21.25 4.86 -5.98
CA GLU A 311 22.11 5.54 -6.95
C GLU A 311 22.13 7.06 -6.76
N ALA A 312 20.96 7.70 -6.62
CA ALA A 312 20.88 9.13 -6.33
C ALA A 312 21.65 9.50 -5.05
N CYS A 313 21.48 8.72 -3.97
CA CYS A 313 22.19 8.95 -2.72
C CYS A 313 23.71 8.94 -2.91
N LYS A 314 24.25 7.99 -3.70
CA LYS A 314 25.69 7.90 -3.97
C LYS A 314 26.18 9.06 -4.83
N ARG A 315 25.43 9.43 -5.86
CA ARG A 315 25.77 10.52 -6.78
C ARG A 315 25.75 11.88 -6.09
N ILE A 316 24.69 12.19 -5.35
CA ILE A 316 24.58 13.41 -4.53
C ILE A 316 25.76 13.50 -3.57
N LYS A 317 26.13 12.39 -2.92
CA LYS A 317 27.28 12.38 -2.00
C LYS A 317 28.59 12.71 -2.72
N ARG A 318 28.88 12.04 -3.84
CA ARG A 318 30.10 12.25 -4.62
C ARG A 318 30.20 13.70 -5.11
N GLU A 319 29.14 14.22 -5.72
CA GLU A 319 29.13 15.58 -6.27
C GLU A 319 29.29 16.64 -5.17
N ILE A 320 28.80 16.39 -3.95
CA ILE A 320 28.99 17.32 -2.83
C ILE A 320 30.39 17.21 -2.20
N ASP A 321 30.92 16.00 -2.07
CA ASP A 321 32.30 15.79 -1.60
C ASP A 321 33.33 16.46 -2.55
N ASP A 322 33.02 16.53 -3.86
CA ASP A 322 33.85 17.17 -4.89
C ASP A 322 33.84 18.72 -4.85
N LEU A 323 32.84 19.34 -4.18
CA LEU A 323 32.71 20.81 -4.10
C LEU A 323 33.63 21.45 -3.03
N GLY A 324 34.34 20.65 -2.24
CA GLY A 324 35.34 21.12 -1.28
C GLY A 324 34.79 21.55 0.09
N PRO A 325 35.66 22.04 1.00
CA PRO A 325 35.34 22.20 2.42
C PRO A 325 34.41 23.39 2.72
N GLU A 326 34.27 24.34 1.80
CA GLU A 326 33.45 25.55 1.95
C GLU A 326 31.95 25.28 1.96
N VAL A 327 31.53 24.13 1.40
CA VAL A 327 30.13 23.73 1.33
C VAL A 327 29.66 23.14 2.66
N GLY A 328 28.42 23.44 3.06
CA GLY A 328 27.82 22.92 4.28
C GLY A 328 27.68 21.40 4.26
N ASP A 329 27.73 20.77 5.43
CA ASP A 329 27.62 19.31 5.50
C ASP A 329 26.21 18.84 5.11
N ILE A 330 26.14 17.72 4.38
CA ILE A 330 24.88 17.16 3.95
C ILE A 330 24.66 15.76 4.53
N LYS A 331 23.47 15.53 5.08
CA LYS A 331 23.06 14.22 5.60
C LYS A 331 22.03 13.59 4.68
N ILE A 332 22.48 12.62 3.88
CA ILE A 332 21.65 11.94 2.88
C ILE A 332 21.03 10.68 3.50
N ILE A 333 19.71 10.56 3.45
CA ILE A 333 18.95 9.47 4.07
C ILE A 333 17.98 8.85 3.05
N PRO A 334 18.16 7.58 2.64
CA PRO A 334 17.21 6.90 1.78
C PRO A 334 15.94 6.50 2.54
N LEU A 335 14.78 6.49 1.87
CA LEU A 335 13.51 6.06 2.45
C LEU A 335 12.63 5.28 1.44
N TYR A 336 12.60 3.95 1.57
CA TYR A 336 11.75 3.03 0.81
C TYR A 336 11.26 1.85 1.67
N SER A 337 10.26 1.10 1.19
CA SER A 337 9.46 0.15 2.01
C SER A 337 10.24 -1.02 2.57
N THR A 338 11.31 -1.44 1.88
CA THR A 338 12.16 -2.57 2.26
C THR A 338 13.26 -2.21 3.27
N LEU A 339 13.44 -0.92 3.60
CA LEU A 339 14.33 -0.51 4.70
C LEU A 339 13.79 -0.98 6.04
N PRO A 340 14.63 -1.34 7.02
CA PRO A 340 14.15 -1.67 8.35
C PRO A 340 13.69 -0.46 9.15
N PRO A 341 12.90 -0.72 10.20
CA PRO A 341 12.40 0.32 11.10
C PRO A 341 13.51 1.25 11.63
N GLN A 342 14.64 0.69 12.08
CA GLN A 342 15.76 1.49 12.61
C GLN A 342 16.36 2.46 11.57
N GLN A 343 16.44 2.05 10.30
CA GLN A 343 16.95 2.91 9.23
C GLN A 343 15.91 3.93 8.77
N GLN A 344 14.63 3.54 8.75
CA GLN A 344 13.53 4.45 8.47
C GLN A 344 13.42 5.55 9.53
N GLN A 345 13.67 5.23 10.81
CA GLN A 345 13.66 6.21 11.90
C GLN A 345 14.75 7.29 11.77
N ARG A 346 15.81 7.05 10.99
CA ARG A 346 16.88 8.04 10.78
C ARG A 346 16.39 9.34 10.15
N ILE A 347 15.25 9.31 9.45
CA ILE A 347 14.64 10.52 8.87
C ILE A 347 14.26 11.56 9.94
N PHE A 348 14.05 11.13 11.19
CA PHE A 348 13.74 12.00 12.33
C PHE A 348 14.98 12.56 13.01
N GLU A 349 16.18 12.13 12.62
CA GLU A 349 17.41 12.70 13.15
C GLU A 349 17.55 14.17 12.71
N PRO A 350 18.15 15.03 13.55
CA PRO A 350 18.38 16.42 13.20
C PRO A 350 19.39 16.55 12.03
N PRO A 351 19.32 17.66 11.27
CA PRO A 351 20.32 17.97 10.26
C PRO A 351 21.69 18.26 10.87
N PRO A 352 22.78 18.18 10.08
CA PRO A 352 24.11 18.61 10.51
C PRO A 352 24.11 20.07 10.99
N PRO A 353 24.97 20.43 11.97
CA PRO A 353 25.12 21.82 12.39
C PRO A 353 25.74 22.67 11.27
N LYS A 354 25.57 23.99 11.37
CA LYS A 354 26.28 24.93 10.49
C LYS A 354 27.79 24.84 10.69
N LYS A 355 28.55 24.98 9.60
CA LYS A 355 30.00 25.12 9.65
C LYS A 355 30.41 26.49 10.17
N GLN A 356 31.66 26.61 10.63
CA GLN A 356 32.21 27.85 11.16
C GLN A 356 32.27 28.98 10.12
N ASN A 357 32.37 28.65 8.84
CA ASN A 357 32.33 29.61 7.73
C ASN A 357 30.91 30.11 7.39
N GLY A 358 29.89 29.69 8.15
CA GLY A 358 28.49 30.07 7.94
C GLY A 358 27.71 29.16 6.99
N ALA A 359 28.36 28.17 6.38
CA ALA A 359 27.70 27.25 5.45
C ALA A 359 26.66 26.36 6.16
N ILE A 360 25.48 26.24 5.55
CA ILE A 360 24.31 25.61 6.15
C ILE A 360 24.40 24.09 6.05
N GLY A 361 24.33 23.41 7.20
CA GLY A 361 24.15 21.96 7.23
C GLY A 361 22.70 21.58 6.88
N ARG A 362 22.52 20.60 5.99
CA ARG A 362 21.18 20.17 5.53
C ARG A 362 20.99 18.66 5.61
N LYS A 363 19.75 18.22 5.80
CA LYS A 363 19.36 16.82 5.59
C LYS A 363 18.62 16.69 4.26
N VAL A 364 18.95 15.65 3.49
CA VAL A 364 18.25 15.28 2.26
C VAL A 364 17.64 13.91 2.46
N VAL A 365 16.31 13.84 2.46
CA VAL A 365 15.58 12.56 2.47
C VAL A 365 15.22 12.23 1.03
N VAL A 366 15.74 11.11 0.52
CA VAL A 366 15.47 10.61 -0.82
C VAL A 366 14.49 9.45 -0.71
N SER A 367 13.23 9.67 -1.10
CA SER A 367 12.12 8.77 -0.77
C SER A 367 11.26 8.35 -1.95
N THR A 368 10.61 7.19 -1.81
CA THR A 368 9.44 6.82 -2.63
C THR A 368 8.19 7.62 -2.21
N ASN A 369 7.03 7.26 -2.74
CA ASN A 369 5.74 7.80 -2.27
C ASN A 369 5.40 7.43 -0.80
N ILE A 370 6.29 6.76 -0.06
CA ILE A 370 6.11 6.53 1.39
C ILE A 370 6.11 7.84 2.18
N ALA A 371 6.87 8.84 1.73
CA ALA A 371 6.86 10.17 2.35
C ALA A 371 5.71 11.07 1.83
N GLU A 372 4.97 10.62 0.82
CA GLU A 372 3.88 11.37 0.19
C GLU A 372 2.67 11.52 1.09
N THR A 373 2.41 10.49 1.89
CA THR A 373 1.27 10.31 2.81
C THR A 373 1.76 9.77 4.17
N SER A 374 0.93 9.86 5.21
CA SER A 374 1.13 9.18 6.51
C SER A 374 2.38 9.49 7.38
N LEU A 375 3.41 10.16 6.88
CA LEU A 375 4.65 10.45 7.63
C LEU A 375 4.98 11.95 7.66
N THR A 376 5.38 12.46 8.82
CA THR A 376 5.79 13.86 8.98
C THR A 376 7.27 13.96 9.30
N ILE A 377 8.04 14.49 8.36
CA ILE A 377 9.46 14.75 8.55
C ILE A 377 9.61 16.22 8.92
N ASP A 378 9.89 16.47 10.20
CA ASP A 378 10.12 17.83 10.68
C ASP A 378 11.38 18.42 10.03
N GLY A 379 11.33 19.71 9.69
CA GLY A 379 12.46 20.45 9.11
C GLY A 379 12.45 20.55 7.58
N VAL A 380 11.60 19.78 6.88
CA VAL A 380 11.49 19.84 5.42
C VAL A 380 10.87 21.16 4.97
N VAL A 381 11.60 21.87 4.11
CA VAL A 381 11.21 23.16 3.51
C VAL A 381 11.24 23.09 1.98
N PHE A 382 12.10 22.23 1.43
CA PHE A 382 12.28 22.10 0.00
C PHE A 382 11.83 20.71 -0.45
N VAL A 383 10.89 20.67 -1.40
CA VAL A 383 10.42 19.41 -2.02
C VAL A 383 10.84 19.40 -3.48
N ILE A 384 11.42 18.29 -3.93
CA ILE A 384 11.73 18.04 -5.34
C ILE A 384 10.79 16.93 -5.83
N ASP A 385 9.97 17.26 -6.83
CA ASP A 385 8.96 16.35 -7.38
C ASP A 385 9.21 16.10 -8.88
N PRO A 386 9.81 14.96 -9.24
CA PRO A 386 9.93 14.53 -10.63
C PRO A 386 8.60 14.17 -11.30
N GLY A 387 7.51 13.99 -10.55
CA GLY A 387 6.19 13.71 -11.11
C GLY A 387 5.93 12.23 -11.44
N PHE A 388 6.75 11.30 -10.94
CA PHE A 388 6.62 9.86 -11.18
C PHE A 388 6.47 9.04 -9.89
N ALA A 389 5.86 7.86 -10.02
CA ALA A 389 5.80 6.82 -9.01
C ALA A 389 5.71 5.43 -9.67
N LYS A 390 6.11 4.36 -8.96
CA LYS A 390 5.78 2.99 -9.39
C LYS A 390 4.36 2.64 -8.96
N GLN A 391 3.53 2.22 -9.91
CA GLN A 391 2.17 1.75 -9.67
C GLN A 391 2.03 0.30 -10.12
N LYS A 392 1.18 -0.44 -9.40
CA LYS A 392 0.77 -1.79 -9.79
C LYS A 392 -0.22 -1.69 -10.94
N VAL A 393 0.03 -2.44 -12.01
CA VAL A 393 -0.83 -2.52 -13.18
C VAL A 393 -1.09 -3.98 -13.50
N TYR A 394 -2.37 -4.32 -13.62
CA TYR A 394 -2.85 -5.62 -14.04
C TYR A 394 -3.53 -5.51 -15.40
N ASN A 395 -3.11 -6.36 -16.34
CA ASN A 395 -3.76 -6.49 -17.63
C ASN A 395 -4.56 -7.82 -17.66
N PRO A 396 -5.90 -7.77 -17.60
CA PRO A 396 -6.74 -8.98 -17.53
C PRO A 396 -6.72 -9.82 -18.81
N ARG A 397 -6.36 -9.23 -19.96
CA ARG A 397 -6.33 -9.93 -21.25
C ARG A 397 -5.16 -10.90 -21.38
N ILE A 398 -4.00 -10.49 -20.86
CA ILE A 398 -2.77 -11.30 -20.87
C ILE A 398 -2.46 -11.87 -19.48
N ARG A 399 -3.30 -11.59 -18.48
CA ARG A 399 -3.19 -12.06 -17.08
C ARG A 399 -1.85 -11.71 -16.41
N VAL A 400 -1.25 -10.59 -16.81
CA VAL A 400 0.04 -10.11 -16.29
C VAL A 400 -0.19 -8.99 -15.29
N GLU A 401 0.46 -9.12 -14.13
CA GLU A 401 0.61 -8.06 -13.15
C GLU A 401 2.07 -7.58 -13.14
N SER A 402 2.29 -6.26 -13.18
CA SER A 402 3.63 -5.67 -13.15
C SER A 402 3.64 -4.33 -12.43
N LEU A 403 4.81 -3.94 -11.93
CA LEU A 403 5.07 -2.60 -11.41
C LEU A 403 5.63 -1.73 -12.54
N LEU A 404 4.91 -0.66 -12.89
CA LEU A 404 5.32 0.28 -13.95
C LEU A 404 5.55 1.66 -13.35
N VAL A 405 6.55 2.36 -13.87
CA VAL A 405 6.75 3.78 -13.56
C VAL A 405 5.73 4.59 -14.36
N THR A 406 4.88 5.34 -13.67
CA THR A 406 3.82 6.16 -14.29
C THR A 406 3.86 7.57 -13.73
N ALA A 407 3.30 8.52 -14.49
CA ALA A 407 3.07 9.86 -13.98
C ALA A 407 2.11 9.84 -12.78
N ILE A 408 2.31 10.75 -11.83
CA ILE A 408 1.42 10.93 -10.69
C ILE A 408 0.18 11.76 -11.06
N SER A 409 -0.81 11.74 -10.18
CA SER A 409 -1.97 12.63 -10.29
C SER A 409 -1.70 14.03 -9.72
N LYS A 410 -2.54 15.00 -10.06
CA LYS A 410 -2.50 16.35 -9.48
C LYS A 410 -2.70 16.30 -7.97
N ALA A 411 -3.59 15.43 -7.47
CA ALA A 411 -3.78 15.20 -6.04
C ALA A 411 -2.48 14.76 -5.36
N SER A 412 -1.76 13.80 -5.95
CA SER A 412 -0.45 13.34 -5.47
C SER A 412 0.60 14.47 -5.49
N ALA A 413 0.70 15.21 -6.61
CA ALA A 413 1.61 16.35 -6.73
C ALA A 413 1.34 17.45 -5.67
N GLN A 414 0.06 17.68 -5.33
CA GLN A 414 -0.33 18.62 -4.29
C GLN A 414 0.06 18.11 -2.89
N GLN A 415 -0.12 16.81 -2.62
CA GLN A 415 0.30 16.21 -1.35
C GLN A 415 1.81 16.24 -1.15
N ARG A 416 2.58 16.01 -2.22
CA ARG A 416 4.04 16.14 -2.22
C ARG A 416 4.46 17.56 -1.90
N ALA A 417 3.91 18.55 -2.61
CA ALA A 417 4.17 19.97 -2.36
C ALA A 417 3.81 20.38 -0.92
N GLY A 418 2.69 19.88 -0.40
CA GLY A 418 2.24 20.13 0.99
C GLY A 418 3.22 19.63 2.07
N ARG A 419 4.23 18.81 1.75
CA ARG A 419 5.27 18.40 2.70
C ARG A 419 6.24 19.54 3.06
N ALA A 420 6.41 20.53 2.18
CA ALA A 420 7.25 21.70 2.41
C ALA A 420 6.63 22.73 3.37
N GLY A 421 5.29 22.84 3.39
CA GLY A 421 4.56 23.90 4.10
C GLY A 421 4.13 23.56 5.52
N ARG A 422 4.77 22.58 6.18
CA ARG A 422 4.27 22.05 7.46
C ARG A 422 4.74 22.79 8.69
N THR A 423 6.02 23.15 8.72
CA THR A 423 6.65 23.80 9.88
C THR A 423 6.83 25.30 9.66
N ARG A 424 7.01 25.71 8.41
CA ARG A 424 7.21 27.09 7.95
C ARG A 424 6.93 27.17 6.45
N PRO A 425 6.93 28.38 5.83
CA PRO A 425 6.84 28.51 4.38
C PRO A 425 7.91 27.69 3.68
N GLY A 426 7.60 27.16 2.49
CA GLY A 426 8.51 26.29 1.76
C GLY A 426 8.38 26.39 0.25
N LYS A 427 9.21 25.63 -0.46
CA LYS A 427 9.29 25.64 -1.93
C LYS A 427 9.17 24.22 -2.48
N CYS A 428 8.43 24.05 -3.56
CA CYS A 428 8.32 22.79 -4.29
C CYS A 428 8.78 22.97 -5.72
N PHE A 429 9.82 22.22 -6.11
CA PHE A 429 10.40 22.19 -7.44
C PHE A 429 9.85 21.00 -8.22
N ARG A 430 8.92 21.27 -9.14
CA ARG A 430 8.33 20.29 -10.04
C ARG A 430 9.19 20.20 -11.29
N LEU A 431 9.74 19.03 -11.57
CA LEU A 431 10.64 18.80 -12.71
C LEU A 431 9.89 18.54 -14.03
N TYR A 432 8.74 19.19 -14.17
CA TYR A 432 7.85 19.12 -15.32
C TYR A 432 7.23 20.50 -15.55
N THR A 433 6.73 20.71 -16.77
CA THR A 433 6.13 21.99 -17.15
C THR A 433 4.75 22.19 -16.50
N GLU A 434 4.36 23.44 -16.31
CA GLU A 434 3.01 23.77 -15.83
C GLU A 434 1.92 23.27 -16.80
N LYS A 435 2.23 23.25 -18.11
CA LYS A 435 1.34 22.67 -19.12
C LYS A 435 1.11 21.18 -18.87
N ALA A 436 2.16 20.40 -18.67
CA ALA A 436 2.06 18.98 -18.37
C ALA A 436 1.22 18.73 -17.11
N TYR A 437 1.43 19.53 -16.05
CA TYR A 437 0.60 19.46 -14.84
C TYR A 437 -0.89 19.68 -15.13
N LYS A 438 -1.24 20.67 -15.97
CA LYS A 438 -2.64 21.02 -16.23
C LYS A 438 -3.32 20.06 -17.21
N THR A 439 -2.63 19.62 -18.26
CA THR A 439 -3.23 18.90 -19.40
C THR A 439 -2.91 17.42 -19.48
N GLU A 440 -1.77 16.97 -18.95
CA GLU A 440 -1.32 15.58 -19.08
C GLU A 440 -1.56 14.76 -17.80
N MET A 441 -1.46 15.40 -16.62
CA MET A 441 -1.72 14.74 -15.34
C MET A 441 -3.22 14.63 -15.04
N GLN A 442 -3.62 13.45 -14.56
CA GLN A 442 -4.99 13.20 -14.10
C GLN A 442 -5.25 13.88 -12.75
N ASP A 443 -6.49 14.25 -12.46
CA ASP A 443 -6.82 14.92 -11.20
C ASP A 443 -6.57 14.01 -9.99
N ASN A 444 -7.03 12.76 -10.08
CA ASN A 444 -6.89 11.75 -9.03
C ASN A 444 -6.24 10.47 -9.58
N THR A 445 -5.52 9.77 -8.72
CA THR A 445 -5.01 8.43 -9.01
C THR A 445 -6.19 7.46 -9.06
N TYR A 446 -6.24 6.58 -10.07
CA TYR A 446 -7.28 5.54 -10.11
C TYR A 446 -7.27 4.68 -8.83
N PRO A 447 -8.42 4.21 -8.33
CA PRO A 447 -8.47 3.22 -7.27
C PRO A 447 -7.71 1.95 -7.63
N GLU A 448 -7.08 1.31 -6.64
CA GLU A 448 -6.29 0.09 -6.88
C GLU A 448 -7.14 -1.08 -7.39
N ILE A 449 -8.41 -1.17 -7.00
CA ILE A 449 -9.36 -2.19 -7.46
C ILE A 449 -9.54 -2.23 -8.99
N LEU A 450 -9.32 -1.11 -9.67
CA LEU A 450 -9.44 -1.03 -11.13
C LEU A 450 -8.18 -1.49 -11.87
N ARG A 451 -7.07 -1.73 -11.17
CA ARG A 451 -5.75 -1.99 -11.78
C ARG A 451 -4.95 -3.12 -11.12
N SER A 452 -5.57 -3.92 -10.27
CA SER A 452 -4.93 -5.04 -9.57
C SER A 452 -5.60 -6.37 -9.89
N ASN A 453 -4.86 -7.47 -9.73
CA ASN A 453 -5.44 -8.81 -9.77
C ASN A 453 -6.37 -9.03 -8.56
N LEU A 454 -7.62 -9.44 -8.82
CA LEU A 454 -8.65 -9.60 -7.80
C LEU A 454 -8.76 -11.02 -7.22
N GLY A 455 -7.91 -11.98 -7.62
CA GLY A 455 -7.99 -13.37 -7.17
C GLY A 455 -7.98 -13.52 -5.64
N SER A 456 -7.06 -12.84 -4.95
CA SER A 456 -7.02 -12.83 -3.48
C SER A 456 -8.26 -12.20 -2.85
N VAL A 457 -8.81 -11.15 -3.48
CA VAL A 457 -9.98 -10.42 -2.96
C VAL A 457 -11.25 -11.22 -3.13
N VAL A 458 -11.48 -11.79 -4.30
CA VAL A 458 -12.64 -12.64 -4.58
C VAL A 458 -12.67 -13.82 -3.60
N LEU A 459 -11.52 -14.43 -3.33
CA LEU A 459 -11.42 -15.51 -2.36
C LEU A 459 -11.80 -15.05 -0.94
N GLN A 460 -11.37 -13.86 -0.53
CA GLN A 460 -11.70 -13.27 0.78
C GLN A 460 -13.19 -12.90 0.87
N LEU A 461 -13.76 -12.29 -0.17
CA LEU A 461 -15.19 -11.95 -0.24
C LEU A 461 -16.06 -13.20 -0.13
N LYS A 462 -15.71 -14.26 -0.88
CA LYS A 462 -16.41 -15.54 -0.81
C LYS A 462 -16.31 -16.18 0.58
N LYS A 463 -15.14 -16.10 1.23
CA LYS A 463 -14.96 -16.54 2.62
C LYS A 463 -15.79 -15.75 3.64
N LEU A 464 -16.05 -14.46 3.36
CA LEU A 464 -16.94 -13.62 4.17
C LEU A 464 -18.43 -13.93 3.95
N GLY A 465 -18.77 -14.86 3.04
CA GLY A 465 -20.16 -15.19 2.70
C GLY A 465 -20.80 -14.24 1.68
N ILE A 466 -19.98 -13.50 0.92
CA ILE A 466 -20.44 -12.61 -0.14
C ILE A 466 -20.44 -13.39 -1.46
N ASP A 467 -21.62 -13.88 -1.84
CA ASP A 467 -21.76 -14.70 -3.05
C ASP A 467 -22.00 -13.89 -4.32
N ASP A 468 -22.79 -12.83 -4.23
CA ASP A 468 -23.09 -11.95 -5.35
C ASP A 468 -22.03 -10.85 -5.46
N LEU A 469 -20.94 -11.20 -6.14
CA LEU A 469 -19.83 -10.29 -6.39
C LEU A 469 -20.16 -9.22 -7.43
N VAL A 470 -21.22 -9.39 -8.22
CA VAL A 470 -21.61 -8.43 -9.26
C VAL A 470 -22.37 -7.25 -8.65
N HIS A 471 -23.26 -7.53 -7.70
CA HIS A 471 -24.05 -6.51 -7.00
C HIS A 471 -23.45 -6.10 -5.64
N PHE A 472 -22.25 -6.59 -5.29
CA PHE A 472 -21.54 -6.08 -4.14
C PHE A 472 -21.31 -4.57 -4.28
N ASP A 473 -21.57 -3.83 -3.21
CA ASP A 473 -21.58 -2.37 -3.19
C ASP A 473 -20.15 -1.79 -3.19
N PHE A 474 -19.42 -1.97 -4.29
CA PHE A 474 -18.12 -1.33 -4.49
C PHE A 474 -18.29 0.18 -4.70
N MET A 475 -17.41 0.98 -4.09
CA MET A 475 -17.38 2.42 -4.35
C MET A 475 -17.10 2.73 -5.83
N ASP A 476 -16.13 2.03 -6.41
CA ASP A 476 -15.86 2.01 -7.84
C ASP A 476 -15.74 0.54 -8.27
N PRO A 477 -16.75 -0.04 -8.95
CA PRO A 477 -16.74 -1.47 -9.29
C PRO A 477 -15.65 -1.80 -10.32
N PRO A 478 -14.97 -2.96 -10.17
CA PRO A 478 -14.00 -3.41 -11.15
C PRO A 478 -14.63 -3.75 -12.50
N ALA A 479 -13.81 -3.78 -13.55
CA ALA A 479 -14.28 -4.25 -14.86
C ALA A 479 -14.76 -5.72 -14.74
N PRO A 480 -15.92 -6.07 -15.35
CA PRO A 480 -16.44 -7.44 -15.32
C PRO A 480 -15.43 -8.49 -15.80
N GLU A 481 -14.63 -8.15 -16.82
CA GLU A 481 -13.55 -9.02 -17.32
C GLU A 481 -12.53 -9.37 -16.21
N THR A 482 -12.12 -8.40 -15.40
CA THR A 482 -11.17 -8.62 -14.29
C THR A 482 -11.76 -9.53 -13.22
N LEU A 483 -13.05 -9.36 -12.90
CA LEU A 483 -13.76 -10.22 -11.95
C LEU A 483 -13.89 -11.66 -12.48
N MET A 484 -14.25 -11.81 -13.77
CA MET A 484 -14.32 -13.12 -14.42
C MET A 484 -12.96 -13.82 -14.43
N ARG A 485 -11.86 -13.11 -14.69
CA ARG A 485 -10.50 -13.71 -14.62
C ARG A 485 -10.13 -14.17 -13.22
N ALA A 486 -10.54 -13.44 -12.18
CA ALA A 486 -10.33 -13.87 -10.81
C ALA A 486 -11.15 -15.12 -10.46
N LEU A 487 -12.41 -15.20 -10.90
CA LEU A 487 -13.25 -16.39 -10.73
C LEU A 487 -12.68 -17.60 -11.49
N GLU A 488 -12.28 -17.42 -12.75
CA GLU A 488 -11.61 -18.46 -13.54
C GLU A 488 -10.33 -18.96 -12.86
N LEU A 489 -9.47 -18.05 -12.38
CA LEU A 489 -8.25 -18.39 -11.64
C LEU A 489 -8.55 -19.27 -10.42
N LEU A 490 -9.54 -18.89 -9.62
CA LEU A 490 -9.91 -19.63 -8.41
C LEU A 490 -10.59 -20.96 -8.72
N ASN A 491 -11.40 -21.05 -9.79
CA ASN A 491 -11.97 -22.30 -10.28
C ASN A 491 -10.86 -23.26 -10.75
N TYR A 492 -9.90 -22.79 -11.56
CA TYR A 492 -8.75 -23.62 -11.99
C TYR A 492 -7.88 -24.08 -10.81
N LEU A 493 -7.77 -23.30 -9.74
CA LEU A 493 -7.07 -23.70 -8.50
C LEU A 493 -7.90 -24.66 -7.63
N ALA A 494 -9.15 -24.95 -8.02
CA ALA A 494 -10.16 -25.68 -7.26
C ALA A 494 -10.51 -25.01 -5.91
N ALA A 495 -10.31 -23.69 -5.81
CA ALA A 495 -10.75 -22.89 -4.67
C ALA A 495 -12.26 -22.57 -4.75
N LEU A 496 -12.79 -22.50 -5.98
CA LEU A 496 -14.22 -22.43 -6.26
C LEU A 496 -14.63 -23.66 -7.08
N ASN A 497 -15.88 -24.10 -6.93
CA ASN A 497 -16.50 -25.10 -7.81
C ASN A 497 -17.01 -24.45 -9.12
N ASP A 498 -17.69 -25.21 -9.98
CA ASP A 498 -18.23 -24.71 -11.25
C ASP A 498 -19.46 -23.80 -11.07
N ASP A 499 -20.15 -23.91 -9.93
CA ASP A 499 -21.26 -23.02 -9.53
C ASP A 499 -20.76 -21.68 -8.94
N GLY A 500 -19.45 -21.57 -8.65
CA GLY A 500 -18.84 -20.38 -8.07
C GLY A 500 -18.88 -20.32 -6.54
N ASP A 501 -19.18 -21.44 -5.88
CA ASP A 501 -19.16 -21.58 -4.42
C ASP A 501 -17.77 -21.91 -3.89
N LEU A 502 -17.52 -21.48 -2.66
CA LEU A 502 -16.25 -21.73 -1.96
C LEU A 502 -16.10 -23.22 -1.61
N THR A 503 -15.03 -23.85 -2.10
CA THR A 503 -14.72 -25.24 -1.73
C THR A 503 -14.04 -25.32 -0.37
N GLU A 504 -13.93 -26.52 0.22
CA GLU A 504 -13.14 -26.72 1.44
C GLU A 504 -11.68 -26.31 1.26
N LEU A 505 -11.11 -26.62 0.09
CA LEU A 505 -9.77 -26.18 -0.28
C LEU A 505 -9.69 -24.65 -0.36
N GLY A 506 -10.65 -23.99 -1.02
CA GLY A 506 -10.71 -22.53 -1.10
C GLY A 506 -10.83 -21.87 0.27
N SER A 507 -11.68 -22.44 1.14
CA SER A 507 -11.84 -21.98 2.52
C SER A 507 -10.53 -22.08 3.31
N MET A 508 -9.76 -23.15 3.11
CA MET A 508 -8.43 -23.30 3.71
C MET A 508 -7.40 -22.35 3.09
N MET A 509 -7.41 -22.17 1.77
CA MET A 509 -6.52 -21.25 1.05
C MET A 509 -6.69 -19.81 1.53
N ALA A 510 -7.92 -19.37 1.80
CA ALA A 510 -8.24 -18.02 2.24
C ALA A 510 -7.59 -17.65 3.59
N GLU A 511 -7.34 -18.64 4.46
CA GLU A 511 -6.73 -18.46 5.78
C GLU A 511 -5.22 -18.20 5.71
N PHE A 512 -4.59 -18.60 4.61
CA PHE A 512 -3.20 -18.27 4.36
C PHE A 512 -3.09 -16.81 3.90
N PRO A 513 -2.25 -15.99 4.55
CA PRO A 513 -1.95 -14.65 4.09
C PRO A 513 -1.00 -14.73 2.89
N LEU A 514 -1.45 -15.27 1.76
CA LEU A 514 -0.68 -15.55 0.55
C LEU A 514 -1.56 -15.30 -0.69
N ASP A 515 -0.93 -15.19 -1.85
CA ASP A 515 -1.67 -15.29 -3.12
C ASP A 515 -2.29 -16.70 -3.26
N PRO A 516 -3.48 -16.85 -3.86
CA PRO A 516 -4.10 -18.16 -4.07
C PRO A 516 -3.18 -19.21 -4.70
N GLN A 517 -2.29 -18.83 -5.63
CA GLN A 517 -1.35 -19.76 -6.26
C GLN A 517 -0.35 -20.33 -5.24
N LEU A 518 0.20 -19.47 -4.38
CA LEU A 518 1.11 -19.86 -3.29
C LEU A 518 0.38 -20.68 -2.22
N ALA A 519 -0.84 -20.29 -1.84
CA ALA A 519 -1.64 -21.03 -0.86
C ALA A 519 -1.94 -22.45 -1.35
N LYS A 520 -2.37 -22.59 -2.63
CA LYS A 520 -2.58 -23.90 -3.28
C LYS A 520 -1.31 -24.74 -3.26
N MET A 521 -0.17 -24.14 -3.62
CA MET A 521 1.12 -24.81 -3.65
C MET A 521 1.52 -25.37 -2.27
N VAL A 522 1.38 -24.58 -1.20
CA VAL A 522 1.67 -25.03 0.18
C VAL A 522 0.77 -26.19 0.58
N ILE A 523 -0.54 -26.10 0.34
CA ILE A 523 -1.49 -27.14 0.73
C ILE A 523 -1.21 -28.44 -0.05
N ALA A 524 -1.13 -28.36 -1.39
CA ALA A 524 -0.93 -29.52 -2.26
C ALA A 524 0.45 -30.18 -2.10
N SER A 525 1.47 -29.44 -1.62
CA SER A 525 2.81 -30.01 -1.37
C SER A 525 2.83 -31.14 -0.34
N CYS A 526 1.79 -31.26 0.50
CA CYS A 526 1.62 -32.35 1.45
C CYS A 526 1.51 -33.70 0.73
N ASP A 527 0.85 -33.74 -0.43
CA ASP A 527 0.64 -34.96 -1.22
C ASP A 527 1.92 -35.43 -1.93
N TYR A 528 2.84 -34.50 -2.19
CA TYR A 528 4.16 -34.77 -2.79
C TYR A 528 5.25 -35.05 -1.75
N ASN A 529 4.90 -35.11 -0.45
CA ASN A 529 5.85 -35.34 0.64
C ASN A 529 7.06 -34.37 0.64
N CYS A 530 6.84 -33.10 0.27
CA CYS A 530 7.86 -32.06 0.21
C CYS A 530 7.37 -30.73 0.83
N SER A 531 6.37 -30.79 1.70
CA SER A 531 5.74 -29.60 2.27
C SER A 531 6.67 -28.78 3.15
N ASN A 532 7.70 -29.38 3.74
CA ASN A 532 8.72 -28.64 4.49
C ASN A 532 9.58 -27.72 3.60
N GLU A 533 9.93 -28.21 2.41
CA GLU A 533 10.74 -27.47 1.43
C GLU A 533 9.90 -26.39 0.75
N VAL A 534 8.69 -26.73 0.32
CA VAL A 534 7.76 -25.79 -0.32
C VAL A 534 7.37 -24.67 0.63
N LEU A 535 7.22 -24.93 1.93
CA LEU A 535 7.01 -23.90 2.94
C LEU A 535 8.16 -22.89 2.98
N SER A 536 9.40 -23.37 2.85
CA SER A 536 10.61 -22.55 2.86
C SER A 536 10.72 -21.73 1.56
N ILE A 537 10.41 -22.33 0.40
CA ILE A 537 10.33 -21.63 -0.89
C ILE A 537 9.25 -20.54 -0.84
N THR A 538 8.06 -20.85 -0.34
CA THR A 538 6.94 -19.90 -0.21
C THR A 538 7.33 -18.70 0.65
N ALA A 539 8.03 -18.95 1.76
CA ALA A 539 8.52 -17.90 2.62
C ALA A 539 9.56 -17.00 1.93
N MET A 540 10.48 -17.59 1.17
CA MET A 540 11.47 -16.86 0.38
C MET A 540 10.85 -16.04 -0.76
N LEU A 541 9.76 -16.50 -1.37
CA LEU A 541 9.00 -15.76 -2.38
C LEU A 541 8.14 -14.63 -1.78
N SER A 542 7.81 -14.71 -0.49
CA SER A 542 6.97 -13.74 0.21
C SER A 542 7.75 -12.53 0.75
N VAL A 543 9.06 -12.45 0.52
CA VAL A 543 9.96 -11.40 1.01
C VAL A 543 10.73 -10.76 -0.15
N PRO A 544 11.31 -9.56 0.05
CA PRO A 544 12.19 -8.94 -0.94
C PRO A 544 13.37 -9.85 -1.33
N GLN A 545 13.90 -9.64 -2.54
CA GLN A 545 14.98 -10.43 -3.10
C GLN A 545 16.14 -10.62 -2.10
N CYS A 546 16.58 -11.88 -1.93
CA CYS A 546 17.61 -12.23 -0.96
C CYS A 546 19.04 -11.97 -1.45
N PHE A 547 19.27 -11.88 -2.77
CA PHE A 547 20.59 -11.64 -3.34
C PHE A 547 20.91 -10.14 -3.40
N VAL A 548 22.03 -9.74 -2.82
CA VAL A 548 22.55 -8.37 -2.88
C VAL A 548 23.54 -8.30 -4.05
N ARG A 549 23.34 -7.38 -4.99
CA ARG A 549 24.20 -7.24 -6.17
C ARG A 549 24.71 -5.80 -6.33
N PRO A 550 25.72 -5.38 -5.55
CA PRO A 550 26.25 -4.02 -5.61
C PRO A 550 26.87 -3.71 -6.98
N THR A 551 26.68 -2.49 -7.49
CA THR A 551 27.19 -2.09 -8.81
C THR A 551 28.70 -2.27 -8.96
N GLU A 552 29.45 -1.99 -7.90
CA GLU A 552 30.91 -2.04 -7.85
C GLU A 552 31.45 -3.48 -7.72
N ALA A 553 30.62 -4.42 -7.23
CA ALA A 553 31.02 -5.79 -6.92
C ALA A 553 30.15 -6.84 -7.64
N LYS A 554 29.58 -6.50 -8.81
CA LYS A 554 28.65 -7.37 -9.56
C LYS A 554 29.21 -8.79 -9.78
N LYS A 555 30.47 -8.89 -10.20
CA LYS A 555 31.10 -10.18 -10.51
C LYS A 555 31.24 -11.07 -9.28
N ALA A 556 31.69 -10.51 -8.15
CA ALA A 556 31.80 -11.22 -6.88
C ALA A 556 30.44 -11.66 -6.34
N ALA A 557 29.40 -10.81 -6.49
CA ALA A 557 28.04 -11.16 -6.10
C ALA A 557 27.46 -12.29 -6.97
N ASP A 558 27.73 -12.28 -8.28
CA ASP A 558 27.30 -13.32 -9.21
C ASP A 558 28.01 -14.66 -8.90
N GLU A 559 29.32 -14.63 -8.64
CA GLU A 559 30.09 -15.81 -8.19
C GLU A 559 29.59 -16.36 -6.85
N ALA A 560 29.25 -15.50 -5.89
CA ALA A 560 28.67 -15.91 -4.62
C ALA A 560 27.30 -16.55 -4.78
N LYS A 561 26.45 -15.98 -5.64
CA LYS A 561 25.15 -16.55 -5.98
C LYS A 561 25.27 -17.94 -6.61
N MET A 562 26.25 -18.14 -7.50
CA MET A 562 26.47 -19.43 -8.16
C MET A 562 26.84 -20.56 -7.19
N ARG A 563 27.33 -20.26 -5.98
CA ARG A 563 27.57 -21.28 -4.93
C ARG A 563 26.29 -21.95 -4.44
N PHE A 564 25.14 -21.29 -4.59
CA PHE A 564 23.83 -21.81 -4.20
C PHE A 564 23.00 -22.29 -5.39
N ALA A 565 23.50 -22.09 -6.62
CA ALA A 565 22.78 -22.38 -7.84
C ALA A 565 22.39 -23.86 -7.90
N HIS A 566 21.11 -24.09 -8.17
CA HIS A 566 20.59 -25.41 -8.46
C HIS A 566 20.40 -25.58 -9.96
N ILE A 567 20.81 -26.73 -10.51
CA ILE A 567 20.77 -27.03 -11.95
C ILE A 567 19.37 -26.90 -12.56
N ASP A 568 18.34 -27.27 -11.80
CA ASP A 568 16.94 -27.21 -12.23
C ASP A 568 16.28 -25.83 -12.03
N GLY A 569 16.98 -24.84 -11.43
CA GLY A 569 16.56 -23.44 -11.46
C GLY A 569 16.46 -22.68 -10.12
N ASP A 570 15.79 -21.53 -10.18
CA ASP A 570 15.86 -20.46 -9.18
C ASP A 570 15.07 -20.79 -7.90
N HIS A 571 13.92 -21.47 -7.96
CA HIS A 571 13.15 -21.83 -6.76
C HIS A 571 13.94 -22.73 -5.81
N LEU A 572 14.68 -23.70 -6.37
CA LEU A 572 15.55 -24.59 -5.60
C LEU A 572 16.83 -23.87 -5.14
N THR A 573 17.29 -22.88 -5.89
CA THR A 573 18.36 -21.98 -5.45
C THR A 573 17.95 -21.19 -4.21
N LEU A 574 16.71 -20.68 -4.14
CA LEU A 574 16.18 -20.02 -2.94
C LEU A 574 16.10 -20.97 -1.75
N LEU A 575 15.72 -22.23 -1.99
CA LEU A 575 15.74 -23.28 -0.95
C LEU A 575 17.15 -23.52 -0.41
N ASN A 576 18.14 -23.64 -1.30
CA ASN A 576 19.55 -23.82 -0.92
C ASN A 576 20.07 -22.67 -0.07
N VAL A 577 19.75 -21.42 -0.45
CA VAL A 577 20.11 -20.22 0.33
C VAL A 577 19.50 -20.30 1.73
N TYR A 578 18.21 -20.63 1.84
CA TYR A 578 17.52 -20.73 3.12
C TYR A 578 18.10 -21.82 4.03
N HIS A 579 18.37 -23.01 3.47
CA HIS A 579 19.02 -24.10 4.21
C HIS A 579 20.42 -23.72 4.68
N ALA A 580 21.24 -23.14 3.80
CA ALA A 580 22.59 -22.73 4.15
C ALA A 580 22.59 -21.65 5.25
N PHE A 581 21.66 -20.70 5.19
CA PHE A 581 21.49 -19.69 6.25
C PHE A 581 21.18 -20.31 7.62
N LYS A 582 20.26 -21.28 7.64
CA LYS A 582 19.89 -21.99 8.87
C LYS A 582 21.00 -22.88 9.41
N GLN A 583 21.77 -23.53 8.54
CA GLN A 583 22.94 -24.32 8.91
C GLN A 583 24.07 -23.45 9.48
N ASN A 584 24.20 -22.20 9.02
CA ASN A 584 25.19 -21.24 9.51
C ASN A 584 24.66 -20.39 10.67
N HIS A 585 23.69 -20.92 11.43
CA HIS A 585 23.14 -20.32 12.65
C HIS A 585 22.69 -18.86 12.51
N GLU A 586 22.09 -18.53 11.36
CA GLU A 586 21.56 -17.18 11.10
C GLU A 586 22.63 -16.09 11.22
N SER A 587 23.87 -16.41 10.86
CA SER A 587 25.00 -15.49 11.00
C SER A 587 24.90 -14.29 10.05
N VAL A 588 24.98 -13.09 10.63
CA VAL A 588 25.06 -11.82 9.88
C VAL A 588 26.33 -11.76 9.04
N GLN A 589 27.46 -12.24 9.58
CA GLN A 589 28.74 -12.28 8.87
C GLN A 589 28.67 -13.20 7.66
N TRP A 590 28.07 -14.38 7.81
CA TRP A 590 27.89 -15.32 6.70
C TRP A 590 27.06 -14.71 5.57
N CYS A 591 26.02 -13.95 5.91
CA CYS A 591 25.20 -13.24 4.92
C CYS A 591 26.03 -12.20 4.15
N TYR A 592 26.86 -11.43 4.85
CA TYR A 592 27.76 -10.45 4.24
C TYR A 592 28.75 -11.11 3.27
N ASP A 593 29.43 -12.18 3.71
CA ASP A 593 30.43 -12.89 2.91
C ASP A 593 29.85 -13.59 1.66
N ASN A 594 28.54 -13.86 1.68
CA ASN A 594 27.83 -14.52 0.58
C ASN A 594 26.93 -13.57 -0.24
N PHE A 595 27.00 -12.26 -0.02
CA PHE A 595 26.15 -11.28 -0.72
C PHE A 595 24.65 -11.58 -0.56
N ILE A 596 24.25 -12.02 0.63
CA ILE A 596 22.87 -12.35 0.98
C ILE A 596 22.32 -11.29 1.93
N ASN A 597 21.05 -10.92 1.71
CA ASN A 597 20.33 -9.99 2.55
C ASN A 597 19.82 -10.70 3.81
N TYR A 598 20.55 -10.52 4.92
CA TYR A 598 20.19 -11.05 6.25
C TYR A 598 18.73 -10.75 6.64
N ARG A 599 18.24 -9.53 6.36
CA ARG A 599 16.90 -9.10 6.77
C ARG A 599 15.81 -9.80 5.97
N SER A 600 16.03 -10.01 4.67
CA SER A 600 15.12 -10.80 3.85
C SER A 600 15.02 -12.22 4.39
N LEU A 601 16.13 -12.83 4.78
CA LEU A 601 16.13 -14.19 5.33
C LEU A 601 15.50 -14.29 6.72
N MET A 602 15.75 -13.34 7.62
CA MET A 602 15.04 -13.28 8.91
C MET A 602 13.54 -13.09 8.72
N SER A 603 13.16 -12.23 7.76
CA SER A 603 11.74 -12.05 7.41
C SER A 603 11.15 -13.34 6.84
N ALA A 604 11.87 -14.05 5.98
CA ALA A 604 11.43 -15.33 5.43
C ALA A 604 11.25 -16.36 6.54
N ASP A 605 12.17 -16.44 7.51
CA ASP A 605 12.00 -17.34 8.64
C ASP A 605 10.75 -17.02 9.47
N ASN A 606 10.51 -15.75 9.78
CA ASN A 606 9.30 -15.32 10.48
C ASN A 606 8.02 -15.72 9.70
N VAL A 607 8.01 -15.49 8.38
CA VAL A 607 6.91 -15.92 7.49
C VAL A 607 6.74 -17.43 7.56
N ARG A 608 7.82 -18.20 7.41
CA ARG A 608 7.82 -19.65 7.44
C ARG A 608 7.25 -20.20 8.76
N GLN A 609 7.66 -19.64 9.89
CA GLN A 609 7.16 -20.04 11.21
C GLN A 609 5.65 -19.78 11.34
N GLN A 610 5.15 -18.66 10.83
CA GLN A 610 3.71 -18.37 10.89
C GLN A 610 2.89 -19.24 9.97
N LEU A 611 3.35 -19.45 8.73
CA LEU A 611 2.72 -20.38 7.81
C LEU A 611 2.72 -21.80 8.39
N SER A 612 3.78 -22.22 9.08
CA SER A 612 3.83 -23.50 9.81
C SER A 612 2.73 -23.61 10.87
N ARG A 613 2.47 -22.55 11.65
CA ARG A 613 1.40 -22.53 12.66
C ARG A 613 0.01 -22.65 12.03
N ILE A 614 -0.18 -22.06 10.85
CA ILE A 614 -1.43 -22.21 10.08
C ILE A 614 -1.57 -23.65 9.59
N MET A 615 -0.49 -24.25 9.06
CA MET A 615 -0.48 -25.66 8.68
C MET A 615 -0.83 -26.58 9.87
N ASP A 616 -0.26 -26.34 11.05
CA ASP A 616 -0.60 -27.09 12.27
C ASP A 616 -2.09 -26.98 12.61
N ARG A 617 -2.66 -25.77 12.53
CA ARG A 617 -4.08 -25.53 12.81
C ARG A 617 -5.01 -26.33 11.89
N PHE A 618 -4.63 -26.49 10.63
CA PHE A 618 -5.39 -27.26 9.63
C PHE A 618 -4.95 -28.74 9.55
N ASN A 619 -4.11 -29.21 10.46
CA ASN A 619 -3.56 -30.58 10.47
C ASN A 619 -2.85 -30.96 9.16
N LEU A 620 -2.23 -29.99 8.47
CA LEU A 620 -1.46 -30.23 7.27
C LEU A 620 -0.07 -30.77 7.64
N PRO A 621 0.30 -31.99 7.19
CA PRO A 621 1.54 -32.61 7.62
C PRO A 621 2.75 -31.91 6.99
N ARG A 622 3.75 -31.59 7.81
CA ARG A 622 5.08 -31.18 7.34
C ARG A 622 5.92 -32.42 7.07
N ARG A 623 6.15 -32.71 5.78
CA ARG A 623 6.87 -33.88 5.29
C ARG A 623 8.05 -33.42 4.44
N SER A 624 9.09 -34.24 4.44
CA SER A 624 10.25 -34.10 3.58
C SER A 624 10.59 -35.48 3.05
N THR A 625 10.84 -35.57 1.75
CA THR A 625 11.33 -36.78 1.12
C THR A 625 12.80 -36.97 1.50
N ASP A 626 13.29 -38.20 1.53
CA ASP A 626 14.72 -38.42 1.78
C ASP A 626 15.59 -37.70 0.74
N PHE A 627 16.60 -36.96 1.20
CA PHE A 627 17.45 -36.13 0.35
C PHE A 627 18.27 -36.97 -0.66
N THR A 628 18.57 -38.22 -0.32
CA THR A 628 19.32 -39.11 -1.22
C THR A 628 18.45 -39.67 -2.35
N SER A 629 17.13 -39.58 -2.21
CA SER A 629 16.20 -40.01 -3.25
C SER A 629 16.22 -39.06 -4.44
N ARG A 630 16.22 -39.65 -5.64
CA ARG A 630 16.00 -38.90 -6.89
C ARG A 630 14.69 -38.11 -6.88
N ASP A 631 13.70 -38.58 -6.13
CA ASP A 631 12.38 -37.97 -6.08
C ASP A 631 12.35 -36.68 -5.26
N TYR A 632 13.36 -36.37 -4.45
CA TYR A 632 13.40 -35.16 -3.61
C TYR A 632 13.12 -33.88 -4.42
N TYR A 633 13.98 -33.58 -5.39
CA TYR A 633 13.83 -32.39 -6.23
C TYR A 633 12.69 -32.51 -7.23
N ILE A 634 12.34 -33.72 -7.67
CA ILE A 634 11.21 -33.96 -8.59
C ILE A 634 9.90 -33.62 -7.90
N ASN A 635 9.72 -34.04 -6.65
CA ASN A 635 8.51 -33.80 -5.85
C ASN A 635 8.33 -32.32 -5.58
N ILE A 636 9.40 -31.60 -5.23
CA ILE A 636 9.35 -30.13 -5.05
C ILE A 636 8.90 -29.46 -6.35
N ARG A 637 9.50 -29.81 -7.51
CA ARG A 637 9.12 -29.22 -8.80
C ARG A 637 7.68 -29.53 -9.22
N LYS A 638 7.20 -30.75 -8.98
CA LYS A 638 5.78 -31.10 -9.19
C LYS A 638 4.86 -30.28 -8.28
N ALA A 639 5.24 -30.07 -7.02
CA ALA A 639 4.48 -29.22 -6.11
C ALA A 639 4.42 -27.76 -6.61
N LEU A 640 5.51 -27.20 -7.16
CA LEU A 640 5.48 -25.86 -7.78
C LEU A 640 4.42 -25.78 -8.89
N VAL A 641 4.32 -26.81 -9.74
CA VAL A 641 3.34 -26.87 -10.83
C VAL A 641 1.90 -26.78 -10.28
N THR A 642 1.59 -27.31 -9.11
CA THR A 642 0.22 -27.26 -8.56
C THR A 642 -0.33 -25.84 -8.32
N GLY A 643 0.55 -24.88 -8.02
CA GLY A 643 0.17 -23.47 -7.84
C GLY A 643 0.38 -22.63 -9.10
N TYR A 644 1.47 -22.90 -9.83
CA TYR A 644 1.97 -22.05 -10.92
C TYR A 644 1.80 -22.65 -12.32
N PHE A 645 0.92 -23.64 -12.49
CA PHE A 645 0.65 -24.24 -13.82
C PHE A 645 0.16 -23.23 -14.87
N MET A 646 -0.36 -22.06 -14.47
CA MET A 646 -0.73 -20.99 -15.42
C MET A 646 0.48 -20.14 -15.84
N GLN A 647 1.56 -20.14 -15.06
CA GLN A 647 2.77 -19.35 -15.29
C GLN A 647 3.89 -20.21 -15.88
N VAL A 648 3.65 -20.67 -17.10
CA VAL A 648 4.55 -21.58 -17.82
C VAL A 648 4.89 -20.99 -19.18
N ALA A 649 6.14 -21.16 -19.60
CA ALA A 649 6.62 -20.76 -20.91
C ALA A 649 7.32 -21.93 -21.62
N HIS A 650 7.16 -21.99 -22.95
CA HIS A 650 7.73 -23.01 -23.83
C HIS A 650 8.79 -22.38 -24.75
N LEU A 651 9.91 -23.08 -24.95
CA LEU A 651 11.00 -22.64 -25.80
C LEU A 651 10.68 -22.90 -27.28
N GLU A 652 10.62 -21.83 -28.05
CA GLU A 652 10.47 -21.91 -29.51
C GLU A 652 11.80 -22.19 -30.21
N ARG A 653 11.74 -22.73 -31.43
CA ARG A 653 12.94 -23.09 -32.23
C ARG A 653 13.86 -21.90 -32.52
N THR A 654 13.29 -20.69 -32.53
CA THR A 654 13.99 -19.41 -32.68
C THR A 654 14.75 -18.97 -31.42
N GLY A 655 14.63 -19.69 -30.31
CA GLY A 655 15.39 -19.47 -29.08
C GLY A 655 14.81 -18.45 -28.10
N HIS A 656 13.60 -17.95 -28.37
CA HIS A 656 12.78 -17.19 -27.41
C HIS A 656 11.73 -18.09 -26.77
N TYR A 657 11.13 -17.66 -25.66
CA TYR A 657 10.04 -18.39 -25.01
C TYR A 657 8.69 -17.76 -25.36
N LEU A 658 7.65 -18.59 -25.41
CA LEU A 658 6.25 -18.16 -25.48
C LEU A 658 5.51 -18.60 -24.23
N THR A 659 4.78 -17.68 -23.59
CA THR A 659 3.90 -18.03 -22.47
C THR A 659 2.72 -18.89 -22.94
N VAL A 660 2.34 -19.87 -22.12
CA VAL A 660 1.24 -20.79 -22.39
C VAL A 660 -0.10 -20.04 -22.39
N LYS A 661 -0.95 -20.31 -23.40
CA LYS A 661 -2.24 -19.66 -23.71
C LYS A 661 -2.18 -18.18 -24.13
N ASP A 662 -1.36 -17.35 -23.47
CA ASP A 662 -1.30 -15.91 -23.75
C ASP A 662 -0.33 -15.53 -24.88
N ASN A 663 0.51 -16.47 -25.33
CA ASN A 663 1.46 -16.33 -26.45
C ASN A 663 2.35 -15.08 -26.36
N GLN A 664 2.76 -14.68 -25.16
CA GLN A 664 3.66 -13.55 -24.96
C GLN A 664 5.10 -13.99 -25.21
N VAL A 665 5.81 -13.26 -26.08
CA VAL A 665 7.24 -13.47 -26.32
C VAL A 665 8.02 -12.97 -25.11
N VAL A 666 8.75 -13.88 -24.47
CA VAL A 666 9.55 -13.60 -23.26
C VAL A 666 10.95 -14.21 -23.35
N GLN A 667 11.84 -13.70 -22.50
CA GLN A 667 13.18 -14.25 -22.29
C GLN A 667 13.38 -14.58 -20.81
N LEU A 668 14.29 -15.51 -20.51
CA LEU A 668 14.73 -15.72 -19.13
C LEU A 668 15.39 -14.44 -18.62
N HIS A 669 15.01 -14.00 -17.42
CA HIS A 669 15.60 -12.83 -16.81
C HIS A 669 17.11 -13.05 -16.59
N PRO A 670 17.99 -12.07 -16.86
CA PRO A 670 19.45 -12.24 -16.73
C PRO A 670 19.94 -12.63 -15.33
N SER A 671 19.08 -12.51 -14.32
CA SER A 671 19.40 -12.95 -12.95
C SER A 671 19.18 -14.44 -12.72
N THR A 672 18.65 -15.22 -13.68
CA THR A 672 18.44 -16.66 -13.47
C THR A 672 19.76 -17.40 -13.29
N VAL A 673 19.77 -18.50 -12.51
CA VAL A 673 20.94 -19.38 -12.41
C VAL A 673 21.02 -20.44 -13.51
N LEU A 674 19.99 -20.56 -14.35
CA LEU A 674 19.95 -21.53 -15.43
C LEU A 674 21.05 -21.22 -16.47
N ASP A 675 21.96 -22.17 -16.65
CA ASP A 675 23.07 -22.11 -17.61
C ASP A 675 22.69 -22.57 -19.02
N HIS A 676 21.53 -23.23 -19.14
CA HIS A 676 20.93 -23.70 -20.37
C HIS A 676 19.52 -23.12 -20.54
N LYS A 677 18.89 -23.40 -21.68
CA LYS A 677 17.49 -23.04 -21.96
C LYS A 677 16.62 -24.30 -21.89
N PRO A 678 15.93 -24.56 -20.77
CA PRO A 678 14.99 -25.68 -20.69
C PRO A 678 13.88 -25.53 -21.72
N GLU A 679 13.34 -26.65 -22.20
CA GLU A 679 12.25 -26.62 -23.17
C GLU A 679 10.95 -26.07 -22.56
N TRP A 680 10.71 -26.37 -21.29
CA TRP A 680 9.56 -25.92 -20.52
C TRP A 680 10.01 -25.33 -19.20
N VAL A 681 9.57 -24.10 -18.93
CA VAL A 681 9.96 -23.35 -17.74
C VAL A 681 8.72 -22.85 -17.01
N LEU A 682 8.68 -23.11 -15.71
CA LEU A 682 7.77 -22.45 -14.78
C LEU A 682 8.43 -21.18 -14.24
N TYR A 683 7.69 -20.08 -14.16
CA TYR A 683 8.18 -18.81 -13.62
C TYR A 683 7.27 -18.30 -12.51
N ASN A 684 7.79 -17.39 -11.66
CA ASN A 684 7.03 -16.75 -10.59
C ASN A 684 6.57 -15.32 -10.95
N GLU A 685 7.37 -14.59 -11.72
CA GLU A 685 7.10 -13.18 -12.03
C GLU A 685 7.32 -12.86 -13.50
N PHE A 686 6.39 -12.07 -14.05
CA PHE A 686 6.52 -11.46 -15.36
C PHE A 686 7.03 -10.02 -15.18
N VAL A 687 8.12 -9.66 -15.87
CA VAL A 687 8.77 -8.36 -15.75
C VAL A 687 8.70 -7.62 -17.09
N LEU A 688 7.93 -6.54 -17.13
CA LEU A 688 7.80 -5.64 -18.28
C LEU A 688 8.92 -4.59 -18.26
N THR A 689 9.80 -4.62 -19.26
CA THR A 689 10.81 -3.58 -19.52
C THR A 689 10.83 -3.23 -21.01
N THR A 690 11.99 -2.84 -21.57
CA THR A 690 12.18 -2.77 -23.03
C THR A 690 12.03 -4.14 -23.70
N LYS A 691 12.31 -5.22 -22.95
CA LYS A 691 11.99 -6.61 -23.31
C LYS A 691 11.17 -7.24 -22.19
N ASN A 692 10.35 -8.23 -22.56
CA ASN A 692 9.60 -8.98 -21.58
C ASN A 692 10.47 -10.11 -21.02
N TYR A 693 10.59 -10.16 -19.70
CA TYR A 693 11.35 -11.19 -19.01
C TYR A 693 10.46 -12.00 -18.09
N ILE A 694 10.79 -13.28 -17.92
CA ILE A 694 10.26 -14.12 -16.83
C ILE A 694 11.36 -14.32 -15.79
N ARG A 695 11.01 -14.11 -14.52
CA ARG A 695 11.95 -14.12 -13.39
C ARG A 695 11.60 -15.24 -12.40
N THR A 696 12.64 -15.78 -11.77
CA THR A 696 12.59 -16.95 -10.88
C THR A 696 12.05 -18.17 -11.63
N CYS A 697 12.93 -18.77 -12.42
CA CYS A 697 12.59 -19.79 -13.41
C CYS A 697 13.03 -21.18 -12.95
N THR A 698 12.20 -22.20 -13.20
CA THR A 698 12.51 -23.60 -12.88
C THR A 698 12.14 -24.52 -14.04
N ASP A 699 13.05 -25.43 -14.37
CA ASP A 699 12.85 -26.47 -15.38
C ASP A 699 11.78 -27.47 -14.94
N ILE A 700 10.80 -27.71 -15.81
CA ILE A 700 9.68 -28.63 -15.55
C ILE A 700 9.48 -29.59 -16.72
N LYS A 701 8.83 -30.74 -16.43
CA LYS A 701 8.43 -31.67 -17.48
C LYS A 701 7.01 -31.39 -17.96
N PRO A 702 6.75 -31.35 -19.27
CA PRO A 702 5.41 -31.12 -19.82
C PRO A 702 4.40 -32.20 -19.42
N GLU A 703 4.85 -33.42 -19.12
CA GLU A 703 4.00 -34.50 -18.60
C GLU A 703 3.30 -34.13 -17.28
N TRP A 704 3.93 -33.28 -16.47
CA TRP A 704 3.37 -32.86 -15.18
C TRP A 704 2.22 -31.88 -15.37
N LEU A 705 2.28 -31.02 -16.39
CA LEU A 705 1.24 -30.05 -16.70
C LEU A 705 -0.09 -30.72 -16.98
N VAL A 706 -0.06 -31.75 -17.84
CA VAL A 706 -1.23 -32.53 -18.24
C VAL A 706 -1.79 -33.35 -17.07
N LYS A 707 -0.92 -33.91 -16.22
CA LYS A 707 -1.34 -34.75 -15.08
C LYS A 707 -1.87 -33.95 -13.90
N ILE A 708 -1.25 -32.81 -13.59
CA ILE A 708 -1.54 -32.02 -12.39
C ILE A 708 -2.68 -31.02 -12.65
N ALA A 709 -2.74 -30.42 -13.83
CA ALA A 709 -3.73 -29.41 -14.18
C ALA A 709 -4.44 -29.72 -15.52
N PRO A 710 -5.11 -30.89 -15.63
CA PRO A 710 -5.76 -31.30 -16.89
C PRO A 710 -6.84 -30.32 -17.36
N GLN A 711 -7.58 -29.70 -16.44
CA GLN A 711 -8.61 -28.71 -16.76
C GLN A 711 -8.02 -27.47 -17.47
N TYR A 712 -6.84 -27.01 -17.04
CA TYR A 712 -6.18 -25.89 -17.69
C TYR A 712 -5.49 -26.31 -18.99
N TYR A 713 -4.88 -27.49 -19.03
CA TYR A 713 -4.22 -28.06 -20.21
C TYR A 713 -5.16 -28.92 -21.06
N ASP A 714 -6.41 -28.49 -21.20
CA ASP A 714 -7.37 -29.10 -22.13
C ASP A 714 -7.04 -28.70 -23.57
N MET A 715 -6.66 -29.69 -24.39
CA MET A 715 -6.25 -29.51 -25.78
C MET A 715 -7.40 -29.06 -26.69
N SER A 716 -8.66 -29.22 -26.28
CA SER A 716 -9.81 -28.74 -27.05
C SER A 716 -9.82 -27.21 -27.15
N ASN A 717 -9.46 -26.55 -26.04
CA ASN A 717 -9.45 -25.09 -25.89
C ASN A 717 -8.05 -24.46 -25.98
N PHE A 718 -7.00 -25.29 -26.11
CA PHE A 718 -5.62 -24.81 -26.15
C PHE A 718 -5.27 -24.18 -27.52
N PRO A 719 -4.68 -22.96 -27.56
CA PRO A 719 -4.28 -22.31 -28.81
C PRO A 719 -3.30 -23.11 -29.65
N GLN A 720 -3.37 -22.99 -30.98
CA GLN A 720 -2.46 -23.69 -31.88
C GLN A 720 -1.05 -23.09 -31.83
N CYS A 721 -0.09 -23.84 -31.29
CA CYS A 721 1.33 -23.48 -31.19
C CYS A 721 2.21 -24.74 -31.08
N GLU A 722 3.55 -24.60 -31.05
CA GLU A 722 4.45 -25.75 -30.91
C GLU A 722 4.27 -26.45 -29.55
N ALA A 723 4.04 -25.68 -28.48
CA ALA A 723 3.66 -26.20 -27.16
C ALA A 723 2.46 -27.16 -27.23
N LYS A 724 1.38 -26.81 -27.96
CA LYS A 724 0.22 -27.70 -28.13
C LYS A 724 0.61 -29.02 -28.80
N ARG A 725 1.37 -28.95 -29.89
CA ARG A 725 1.81 -30.15 -30.64
C ARG A 725 2.63 -31.09 -29.78
N GLN A 726 3.47 -30.56 -28.88
CA GLN A 726 4.23 -31.37 -27.95
C GLN A 726 3.33 -32.02 -26.89
N LEU A 727 2.39 -31.27 -26.32
CA LEU A 727 1.44 -31.78 -25.35
C LEU A 727 0.54 -32.88 -25.95
N ASP A 728 0.04 -32.71 -27.18
CA ASP A 728 -0.73 -33.73 -27.91
C ASP A 728 0.06 -35.04 -28.06
N ARG A 729 1.35 -34.96 -28.45
CA ARG A 729 2.23 -36.13 -28.56
C ARG A 729 2.43 -36.82 -27.21
N ILE A 730 2.55 -36.05 -26.13
CA ILE A 730 2.73 -36.57 -24.78
C ILE A 730 1.45 -37.25 -24.31
N ILE A 731 0.28 -36.65 -24.53
CA ILE A 731 -1.03 -37.22 -24.20
C ILE A 731 -1.23 -38.54 -24.94
N ALA A 732 -0.97 -38.59 -26.25
CA ALA A 732 -1.07 -39.82 -27.04
C ALA A 732 -0.11 -40.91 -26.52
N LYS A 733 1.11 -40.55 -26.12
CA LYS A 733 2.09 -41.47 -25.54
C LYS A 733 1.66 -41.99 -24.16
N LEU A 734 1.05 -41.14 -23.33
CA LEU A 734 0.53 -41.53 -22.02
C LEU A 734 -0.63 -42.51 -22.16
N GLN A 735 -1.59 -42.21 -23.04
CA GLN A 735 -2.71 -43.10 -23.35
C GLN A 735 -2.23 -44.45 -23.88
N SER A 736 -1.29 -44.46 -24.84
CA SER A 736 -0.72 -45.71 -25.38
C SER A 736 -0.03 -46.57 -24.30
N LYS A 737 0.61 -45.96 -23.30
CA LYS A 737 1.22 -46.68 -22.18
C LYS A 737 0.18 -47.28 -21.22
N GLU A 738 -0.90 -46.55 -20.95
CA GLU A 738 -2.01 -47.07 -20.13
C GLU A 738 -2.66 -48.28 -20.81
N TYR A 739 -2.92 -48.22 -22.13
CA TYR A 739 -3.41 -49.35 -22.92
C TYR A 739 -2.47 -50.57 -22.99
N SER A 740 -1.18 -50.40 -22.69
CA SER A 740 -0.21 -51.52 -22.67
C SER A 740 -0.02 -52.12 -21.28
N GLN A 741 -0.60 -51.52 -20.23
CA GLN A 741 -0.56 -52.01 -18.85
C GLN A 741 -1.85 -52.72 -18.43
N TYR A 742 -2.90 -52.61 -19.24
CA TYR A 742 -4.07 -53.49 -19.25
C TYR A 742 -3.86 -54.61 -20.28
#